data_AF-A0A6A6YIL9-F1
#
_entry.id   AF-A0A6A6YIL9-F1
#
_cell.length_a   1.000
_cell.length_b   1.000
_cell.length_c   1.000
_cell.angle_alpha   90.00
_cell.angle_beta   90.00
_cell.angle_gamma   90.00
#
_symmetry.space_group_name_H-M   'P 1'
#
loop_
_entity.id
_entity.type
_entity.pdbx_description
1 polymer ?
#
loop_
_entity_poly.entity_id
_entity_poly.type
_entity_poly.pdbx_seq_one_letter_code
_entity_poly.pdbx_strand_id
1 'polypeptide(L)'
;MSCFNKPISQATSLSSQSSHAAFTLFSRSASSRLFLSRSSSRLFLSFSRITRSYSRSSSVRRGARTPSPAAINRPATAVVFSGLRAGLAVPLPLPLRSLASPPSYAYEYSPRLFSTSTSRNGYADTIPNLKIGKHTRVMYQGFTGKQATANAQQSIEWGTQIVGGVKPGTTSEHLGLPVLPSVRAAKEKLNPDATAIFVAAQHAASAIEEAIEAEIPLIVAVAEHVPLHDVMRIHSILSTQSRSRLVGANAPGIISAIGKCRIGFQPLSTFSPGHIGIVAKSGTLSYETVGSLTRAGLGQSLCIGMGGDVIAGTDFVDGLTVFETDEDTEAIILVGELGGTAEEEAAEWIRDYKKRTKNPKPIAAVIGGFQAVSGQVMGHAGAWTGIGEGNAESKYKALERAGVTMVDHPAKFGNVMKGLLSSSGRNVQDIQKSAANQRRSYHTSRIPLRSQPSFSYSKFLPQSRGLHITTDQAVDLLAPYNISVSPSLPSPSDSTHFVGITVDRSARSPCIITSPTTNPEHLSKRSRRFPFDYRTGPTQSTILAALSHLQLSAAPPTAKAASSSLISNLWALYKAKEALTLTVHLSLAPSSATLAISSPSFTFDDAAFASAHRHAALHALRAPLSPTAAAAETSGIVYIPLPSPPHTSPTNLIGTLVNGAGLAMNTLDVLRTRLPHTAPANFLDTGGKATAATIATSFRLILADPRVAVVFVNIFGGLTLCDMIAAGVVLAYKEVGVDKPVVVRLRGTNEEQGRRVLAESGLPIGAFDGFEEAVAEVGRVAGIVSS
;
A
#
# COMPACT_ATOMS: atom_id res chain seq x y z
N MET A 1 -2.51 -57.65 -30.80
CA MET A 1 -3.50 -58.73 -30.95
C MET A 1 -4.12 -59.02 -29.58
N SER A 2 -5.46 -58.94 -29.52
CA SER A 2 -6.40 -59.56 -28.55
C SER A 2 -6.06 -59.47 -27.05
N CYS A 3 -6.69 -58.60 -26.26
CA CYS A 3 -8.06 -58.74 -25.69
C CYS A 3 -8.27 -60.07 -24.96
N PHE A 4 -8.58 -60.05 -23.64
CA PHE A 4 -9.97 -60.14 -23.16
C PHE A 4 -10.11 -60.28 -21.62
N ASN A 5 -11.08 -59.52 -21.09
CA ASN A 5 -12.09 -59.87 -20.08
C ASN A 5 -11.76 -60.26 -18.62
N LYS A 6 -12.03 -59.26 -17.74
CA LYS A 6 -13.02 -59.23 -16.62
C LYS A 6 -14.28 -60.13 -16.82
N PRO A 7 -15.24 -60.33 -15.86
CA PRO A 7 -15.44 -59.72 -14.52
C PRO A 7 -16.10 -60.69 -13.47
N ILE A 8 -16.74 -60.11 -12.42
CA ILE A 8 -17.88 -60.64 -11.60
C ILE A 8 -17.43 -61.52 -10.40
N SER A 9 -17.86 -61.36 -9.13
CA SER A 9 -18.99 -60.65 -8.50
C SER A 9 -18.86 -60.62 -6.95
N GLN A 10 -19.42 -59.56 -6.35
CA GLN A 10 -20.25 -59.47 -5.12
C GLN A 10 -19.76 -60.16 -3.82
N ALA A 11 -19.47 -59.42 -2.74
CA ALA A 11 -20.35 -58.59 -1.90
C ALA A 11 -21.30 -59.40 -1.01
N THR A 12 -21.02 -59.43 0.29
CA THR A 12 -22.03 -59.44 1.36
C THR A 12 -21.51 -58.68 2.57
N SER A 13 -22.31 -57.70 2.95
CA SER A 13 -22.24 -56.79 4.09
C SER A 13 -22.91 -57.38 5.34
N LEU A 14 -22.79 -56.63 6.44
CA LEU A 14 -23.57 -56.64 7.69
C LEU A 14 -22.92 -57.42 8.84
N SER A 15 -22.90 -56.98 10.09
CA SER A 15 -23.11 -55.68 10.75
C SER A 15 -22.95 -55.93 12.25
N SER A 16 -22.65 -54.86 13.00
CA SER A 16 -22.99 -54.64 14.42
C SER A 16 -22.39 -55.56 15.48
N GLN A 17 -21.63 -54.99 16.42
CA GLN A 17 -22.16 -54.64 17.74
C GLN A 17 -21.10 -53.91 18.57
N SER A 18 -21.58 -53.31 19.64
CA SER A 18 -21.11 -52.08 20.25
C SER A 18 -20.73 -52.26 21.73
N SER A 19 -19.82 -51.39 22.18
CA SER A 19 -19.78 -50.78 23.52
C SER A 19 -19.03 -51.46 24.67
N HIS A 20 -18.56 -50.58 25.57
CA HIS A 20 -17.96 -50.78 26.91
C HIS A 20 -16.47 -51.21 26.90
N ALA A 21 -15.55 -50.70 27.73
CA ALA A 21 -15.64 -50.04 29.02
C ALA A 21 -14.39 -49.16 29.32
N ALA A 22 -14.51 -48.29 30.31
CA ALA A 22 -13.55 -47.28 30.76
C ALA A 22 -12.78 -47.67 32.05
N PHE A 23 -11.90 -46.76 32.49
CA PHE A 23 -11.24 -46.65 33.83
C PHE A 23 -10.06 -47.62 34.08
N THR A 24 -8.92 -47.23 34.68
CA THR A 24 -8.71 -46.30 35.80
C THR A 24 -7.25 -45.83 35.93
N LEU A 25 -7.12 -44.57 36.36
CA LEU A 25 -6.05 -43.86 37.09
C LEU A 25 -4.96 -44.64 37.86
N PHE A 26 -3.76 -44.05 37.91
CA PHE A 26 -3.12 -43.71 39.19
C PHE A 26 -2.30 -42.41 39.11
N SER A 27 -2.33 -41.67 40.21
CA SER A 27 -1.87 -40.30 40.45
C SER A 27 -0.67 -40.27 41.42
N ARG A 28 -0.07 -39.06 41.58
CA ARG A 28 0.89 -38.57 42.60
C ARG A 28 2.37 -38.64 42.20
N SER A 29 3.28 -37.73 42.58
CA SER A 29 3.26 -36.43 43.28
C SER A 29 4.74 -36.02 43.54
N ALA A 30 5.04 -34.73 43.41
CA ALA A 30 6.00 -33.94 44.20
C ALA A 30 7.55 -34.15 44.15
N SER A 31 8.21 -33.02 43.84
CA SER A 31 9.20 -32.33 44.70
C SER A 31 10.70 -32.69 44.72
N SER A 32 11.49 -31.72 44.21
CA SER A 32 12.52 -30.95 44.95
C SER A 32 14.02 -31.35 44.90
N ARG A 33 14.83 -30.27 44.88
CA ARG A 33 16.25 -30.06 45.31
C ARG A 33 17.35 -30.33 44.27
N LEU A 34 18.14 -29.33 43.87
CA LEU A 34 19.18 -28.51 44.55
C LEU A 34 20.58 -29.09 44.29
N PHE A 35 21.46 -28.31 43.66
CA PHE A 35 22.90 -28.43 43.84
C PHE A 35 23.53 -27.04 43.86
N LEU A 36 24.16 -26.71 45.00
CA LEU A 36 25.08 -25.61 45.18
C LEU A 36 26.50 -26.06 44.78
N SER A 37 27.30 -25.11 44.30
CA SER A 37 28.75 -25.10 44.51
C SER A 37 29.19 -23.66 44.82
N ARG A 38 29.98 -23.51 45.88
CA ARG A 38 30.42 -22.27 46.53
C ARG A 38 31.86 -21.89 46.15
N SER A 39 32.24 -20.66 46.56
CA SER A 39 33.58 -20.22 47.03
C SER A 39 34.48 -19.58 45.95
N SER A 40 35.19 -18.47 46.14
CA SER A 40 35.38 -17.54 47.27
C SER A 40 36.14 -16.28 46.79
N SER A 41 35.76 -15.12 47.33
CA SER A 41 36.59 -14.02 47.89
C SER A 41 37.83 -13.47 47.15
N ARG A 42 37.86 -12.14 46.93
CA ARG A 42 38.87 -11.22 47.53
C ARG A 42 38.48 -9.73 47.36
N LEU A 43 38.51 -9.03 48.49
CA LEU A 43 38.48 -7.58 48.67
C LEU A 43 39.81 -6.94 48.22
N PHE A 44 39.77 -5.70 47.72
CA PHE A 44 40.72 -4.64 48.12
C PHE A 44 40.09 -3.25 47.91
N LEU A 45 40.03 -2.48 49.01
CA LEU A 45 39.81 -1.04 49.06
C LEU A 45 41.15 -0.32 48.78
N SER A 46 41.13 0.84 48.11
CA SER A 46 41.65 2.09 48.71
C SER A 46 41.46 3.31 47.80
N PHE A 47 41.21 4.40 48.49
CA PHE A 47 41.06 5.82 48.15
C PHE A 47 42.22 6.44 47.34
N SER A 48 41.92 7.46 46.52
CA SER A 48 42.10 8.87 46.91
C SER A 48 41.91 9.85 45.75
N ARG A 49 41.15 10.91 46.05
CA ARG A 49 41.08 12.19 45.34
C ARG A 49 42.44 12.90 45.41
N ILE A 50 42.85 13.59 44.34
CA ILE A 50 43.60 14.86 44.44
C ILE A 50 43.07 15.86 43.41
N THR A 51 42.70 17.01 43.95
CA THR A 51 42.36 18.31 43.37
C THR A 51 43.59 19.14 42.97
N ARG A 52 43.47 20.01 41.96
CA ARG A 52 43.99 21.42 41.88
C ARG A 52 43.76 21.92 40.43
N SER A 53 42.99 22.98 40.10
CA SER A 53 43.15 24.44 40.37
C SER A 53 44.53 24.96 39.95
N TYR A 54 44.77 26.05 39.23
CA TYR A 54 44.00 27.23 38.81
C TYR A 54 44.91 28.06 37.86
N SER A 55 44.32 28.98 37.07
CA SER A 55 44.82 30.36 36.79
C SER A 55 45.95 30.67 35.76
N ARG A 56 45.54 31.44 34.73
CA ARG A 56 46.06 32.74 34.19
C ARG A 56 47.53 32.81 33.68
N SER A 57 47.93 33.60 32.67
CA SER A 57 47.38 34.79 31.99
C SER A 57 48.19 35.18 30.73
N SER A 58 47.53 35.95 29.85
CA SER A 58 47.98 37.16 29.12
C SER A 58 48.99 37.09 27.96
N SER A 59 48.56 37.46 26.75
CA SER A 59 48.68 38.81 26.11
C SER A 59 48.62 38.65 24.57
N VAL A 60 47.70 39.25 23.78
CA VAL A 60 47.46 40.65 23.33
C VAL A 60 47.61 40.78 21.79
N ARG A 61 46.69 41.58 21.20
CA ARG A 61 46.53 42.10 19.81
C ARG A 61 45.79 41.21 18.80
N ARG A 62 44.96 41.73 17.89
CA ARG A 62 44.05 42.92 17.77
C ARG A 62 43.39 42.73 16.39
N GLY A 63 42.09 43.01 16.23
CA GLY A 63 41.45 43.05 14.91
C GLY A 63 39.94 42.93 14.94
N ALA A 64 39.25 44.02 15.30
CA ALA A 64 37.80 44.13 15.33
C ALA A 64 37.26 44.73 14.03
N ARG A 65 36.07 44.30 13.58
CA ARG A 65 35.17 45.06 12.71
C ARG A 65 33.74 44.90 13.21
N THR A 66 33.15 46.03 13.59
CA THR A 66 31.72 46.25 13.84
C THR A 66 31.09 46.93 12.61
N PRO A 67 29.77 46.81 12.38
CA PRO A 67 29.04 47.63 11.43
C PRO A 67 28.30 48.78 12.15
N SER A 68 28.12 49.92 11.47
CA SER A 68 27.25 51.04 11.89
C SER A 68 26.78 51.84 10.66
N PRO A 69 25.63 52.55 10.71
CA PRO A 69 24.76 52.85 9.58
C PRO A 69 24.87 54.28 9.06
N ALA A 70 24.28 54.55 7.89
CA ALA A 70 23.92 55.90 7.47
C ALA A 70 22.67 55.87 6.57
N ALA A 71 21.66 56.64 6.97
CA ALA A 71 20.59 57.16 6.11
C ALA A 71 21.00 58.54 5.58
N ILE A 72 20.49 58.98 4.42
CA ILE A 72 20.10 60.37 4.09
C ILE A 72 19.57 60.47 2.63
N ASN A 73 18.41 61.12 2.51
CA ASN A 73 17.80 61.93 1.42
C ASN A 73 17.54 61.41 -0.02
N ARG A 74 16.23 61.23 -0.32
CA ARG A 74 15.33 62.03 -1.22
C ARG A 74 15.95 62.83 -2.39
N PRO A 75 15.27 62.92 -3.57
CA PRO A 75 14.00 63.68 -3.65
C PRO A 75 12.87 63.10 -4.51
N ALA A 76 11.69 63.66 -4.23
CA ALA A 76 10.43 63.50 -4.91
C ALA A 76 10.38 64.35 -6.19
N THR A 77 9.63 63.87 -7.19
CA THR A 77 9.14 64.67 -8.32
C THR A 77 7.62 64.75 -8.18
N ALA A 78 7.10 65.97 -8.13
CA ALA A 78 5.68 66.29 -8.17
C ALA A 78 5.27 66.56 -9.62
N VAL A 79 4.11 66.05 -10.05
CA VAL A 79 3.31 66.68 -11.11
C VAL A 79 1.84 66.63 -10.70
N VAL A 80 1.25 67.81 -10.83
CA VAL A 80 -0.09 68.30 -10.51
C VAL A 80 -1.14 67.74 -11.47
N PHE A 81 -2.37 67.50 -11.01
CA PHE A 81 -3.59 67.89 -11.74
C PHE A 81 -4.79 68.12 -10.79
N SER A 82 -5.45 69.25 -11.04
CA SER A 82 -6.75 69.77 -10.56
C SER A 82 -7.90 68.75 -10.55
N GLY A 83 -9.04 68.90 -9.86
CA GLY A 83 -9.60 70.01 -9.08
C GLY A 83 -11.09 69.76 -8.79
N LEU A 84 -11.66 70.69 -8.02
CA LEU A 84 -13.09 71.07 -7.85
C LEU A 84 -14.08 70.27 -6.96
N ARG A 85 -14.67 71.08 -6.06
CA ARG A 85 -16.07 71.18 -5.58
C ARG A 85 -16.54 70.45 -4.31
N ALA A 86 -16.36 71.17 -3.19
CA ALA A 86 -17.40 71.80 -2.33
C ALA A 86 -18.78 71.13 -2.11
N GLY A 87 -19.19 71.05 -0.82
CA GLY A 87 -20.60 71.05 -0.41
C GLY A 87 -20.91 70.58 1.03
N LEU A 88 -21.06 71.55 1.96
CA LEU A 88 -21.86 71.64 3.22
C LEU A 88 -22.51 70.36 3.83
N ALA A 89 -22.40 69.98 5.13
CA ALA A 89 -22.56 70.61 6.46
C ALA A 89 -23.98 70.51 7.12
N VAL A 90 -23.99 70.09 8.41
CA VAL A 90 -24.92 70.39 9.54
C VAL A 90 -25.89 69.25 10.06
N PRO A 91 -26.18 69.15 11.40
CA PRO A 91 -26.21 67.90 12.22
C PRO A 91 -27.45 67.65 13.15
N LEU A 92 -27.31 66.69 14.10
CA LEU A 92 -28.00 66.45 15.42
C LEU A 92 -29.10 65.33 15.51
N PRO A 93 -29.46 64.78 16.72
CA PRO A 93 -28.75 64.66 18.02
C PRO A 93 -28.83 63.24 18.71
N LEU A 94 -28.09 63.09 19.82
CA LEU A 94 -28.02 61.98 20.81
C LEU A 94 -29.25 61.87 21.74
N PRO A 95 -29.36 60.82 22.59
CA PRO A 95 -28.98 60.98 24.03
C PRO A 95 -28.29 59.75 24.69
N LEU A 96 -27.22 59.96 25.50
CA LEU A 96 -27.10 59.83 26.99
C LEU A 96 -27.29 58.39 27.56
N ARG A 97 -26.51 57.82 28.49
CA ARG A 97 -25.62 58.30 29.56
C ARG A 97 -24.94 57.07 30.21
N SER A 98 -23.70 57.18 30.70
CA SER A 98 -23.27 56.77 32.07
C SER A 98 -21.73 56.76 32.19
N LEU A 99 -21.24 57.46 33.21
CA LEU A 99 -19.84 57.70 33.58
C LEU A 99 -19.42 56.80 34.75
N ALA A 100 -18.20 56.25 34.71
CA ALA A 100 -17.31 56.10 35.87
C ALA A 100 -15.89 55.72 35.42
N SER A 101 -14.88 56.36 36.02
CA SER A 101 -13.41 56.20 35.85
C SER A 101 -12.76 55.95 37.22
N PRO A 102 -11.44 55.74 37.40
CA PRO A 102 -10.40 54.98 36.66
C PRO A 102 -9.71 53.91 37.61
N PRO A 103 -8.59 53.20 37.29
CA PRO A 103 -7.23 53.81 37.34
C PRO A 103 -6.15 53.20 36.43
N SER A 104 -5.02 53.94 36.38
CA SER A 104 -3.62 53.48 36.28
C SER A 104 -3.10 52.78 35.02
N TYR A 105 -2.24 53.52 34.32
CA TYR A 105 -1.29 53.08 33.31
C TYR A 105 -0.29 52.05 33.86
N ALA A 106 -0.25 50.88 33.26
CA ALA A 106 0.95 50.05 33.15
C ALA A 106 1.08 49.65 31.66
N TYR A 107 2.06 50.24 30.98
CA TYR A 107 2.40 49.86 29.60
C TYR A 107 3.17 48.55 29.64
N GLU A 108 2.47 47.42 29.58
CA GLU A 108 3.08 46.17 29.09
C GLU A 108 3.10 46.21 27.57
N TYR A 109 4.31 46.32 27.01
CA TYR A 109 4.57 46.12 25.60
C TYR A 109 4.26 44.66 25.23
N SER A 110 3.00 44.38 24.91
CA SER A 110 2.62 43.16 24.22
C SER A 110 3.00 43.33 22.74
N PRO A 111 3.91 42.50 22.17
CA PRO A 111 4.18 42.56 20.75
C PRO A 111 2.91 42.08 20.04
N ARG A 112 2.13 43.02 19.52
CA ARG A 112 0.98 42.71 18.67
C ARG A 112 1.51 41.98 17.43
N LEU A 113 1.36 40.67 17.40
CA LEU A 113 1.47 39.88 16.20
C LEU A 113 0.35 40.36 15.25
N PHE A 114 0.71 40.80 14.04
CA PHE A 114 -0.24 41.26 13.01
C PHE A 114 -1.15 40.14 12.47
N SER A 115 -0.99 38.91 12.96
CA SER A 115 -1.83 37.74 12.63
C SER A 115 -2.17 36.97 13.90
N THR A 116 -3.46 36.71 14.13
CA THR A 116 -3.99 35.84 15.19
C THR A 116 -4.17 34.39 14.73
N SER A 117 -3.81 34.06 13.49
CA SER A 117 -3.91 32.69 12.99
C SER A 117 -2.72 31.88 13.46
N THR A 118 -2.98 30.92 14.36
CA THR A 118 -2.07 29.80 14.56
C THR A 118 -1.94 29.09 13.21
N SER A 119 -0.72 28.85 12.72
CA SER A 119 -0.58 27.96 11.56
C SER A 119 -1.22 26.63 11.96
N ARG A 120 -2.28 26.24 11.24
CA ARG A 120 -2.90 24.94 11.46
C ARG A 120 -1.94 23.90 10.90
N ASN A 121 -1.01 23.46 11.74
CA ASN A 121 -0.15 22.36 11.37
C ASN A 121 -1.02 21.10 11.21
N GLY A 122 -0.92 20.44 10.07
CA GLY A 122 -1.67 19.25 9.73
C GLY A 122 -0.76 18.14 9.22
N TYR A 123 -1.37 17.01 8.87
CA TYR A 123 -0.61 15.86 8.40
C TYR A 123 0.23 16.18 7.15
N ALA A 124 -0.27 17.02 6.24
CA ALA A 124 0.45 17.46 5.03
C ALA A 124 1.81 18.13 5.32
N ASP A 125 2.01 18.75 6.49
CA ASP A 125 3.29 19.38 6.85
C ASP A 125 4.41 18.36 7.10
N THR A 126 4.08 17.07 7.15
CA THR A 126 5.05 15.98 7.28
C THR A 126 5.58 15.44 5.95
N ILE A 127 5.09 15.93 4.80
CA ILE A 127 5.59 15.53 3.46
C ILE A 127 7.13 15.66 3.35
N PRO A 128 7.79 16.70 3.87
CA PRO A 128 9.25 16.80 3.83
C PRO A 128 9.99 15.61 4.46
N ASN A 129 9.38 14.87 5.39
CA ASN A 129 9.99 13.69 6.01
C ASN A 129 10.22 12.53 5.02
N LEU A 130 9.59 12.58 3.84
CA LEU A 130 9.82 11.62 2.75
C LEU A 130 11.19 11.82 2.06
N LYS A 131 11.84 12.98 2.21
CA LYS A 131 13.16 13.27 1.60
C LYS A 131 14.30 12.62 2.37
N ILE A 132 14.39 11.30 2.29
CA ILE A 132 15.46 10.53 2.93
C ILE A 132 16.79 10.65 2.17
N GLY A 133 17.90 10.49 2.87
CA GLY A 133 19.24 10.48 2.29
C GLY A 133 20.32 10.06 3.29
N LYS A 134 21.58 10.39 2.99
CA LYS A 134 22.75 9.99 3.80
C LYS A 134 22.68 10.48 5.26
N HIS A 135 21.96 11.58 5.49
CA HIS A 135 21.76 12.19 6.80
C HIS A 135 20.70 11.49 7.65
N THR A 136 19.86 10.64 7.05
CA THR A 136 18.71 10.04 7.72
C THR A 136 19.14 8.90 8.63
N ARG A 137 18.96 9.08 9.94
CA ARG A 137 19.21 8.06 10.97
C ARG A 137 18.02 7.13 11.10
N VAL A 138 18.24 5.84 10.83
CA VAL A 138 17.16 4.84 10.79
C VAL A 138 17.25 3.89 11.98
N MET A 139 16.13 3.67 12.67
CA MET A 139 15.99 2.56 13.61
C MET A 139 15.07 1.46 13.06
N TYR A 140 15.09 0.28 13.67
CA TYR A 140 14.20 -0.83 13.32
C TYR A 140 13.29 -1.23 14.48
N GLN A 141 11.99 -1.40 14.22
CA GLN A 141 11.08 -2.10 15.13
C GLN A 141 10.99 -3.57 14.74
N GLY A 142 11.13 -4.46 15.72
CA GLY A 142 11.32 -5.89 15.47
C GLY A 142 12.75 -6.23 15.04
N PHE A 143 13.74 -5.46 15.50
CA PHE A 143 15.11 -5.44 14.98
C PHE A 143 15.82 -6.81 14.98
N THR A 144 15.59 -7.62 16.02
CA THR A 144 16.19 -8.95 16.15
C THR A 144 15.42 -10.04 15.38
N GLY A 145 14.33 -9.68 14.69
CA GLY A 145 13.57 -10.61 13.86
C GLY A 145 14.36 -11.03 12.63
N LYS A 146 14.11 -12.24 12.11
CA LYS A 146 14.87 -12.80 10.97
C LYS A 146 14.84 -11.88 9.74
N GLN A 147 13.65 -11.39 9.36
CA GLN A 147 13.49 -10.51 8.19
C GLN A 147 14.11 -9.12 8.43
N ALA A 148 13.92 -8.57 9.63
CA ALA A 148 14.53 -7.31 10.03
C ALA A 148 16.06 -7.38 9.98
N THR A 149 16.64 -8.46 10.51
CA THR A 149 18.09 -8.70 10.53
C THR A 149 18.66 -8.73 9.13
N ALA A 150 18.07 -9.52 8.22
CA ALA A 150 18.54 -9.63 6.84
C ALA A 150 18.45 -8.29 6.09
N ASN A 151 17.35 -7.55 6.27
CA ASN A 151 17.17 -6.25 5.62
C ASN A 151 18.07 -5.17 6.23
N ALA A 152 18.24 -5.15 7.56
CA ALA A 152 19.15 -4.22 8.21
C ALA A 152 20.59 -4.44 7.75
N GLN A 153 21.04 -5.69 7.66
CA GLN A 153 22.37 -6.04 7.15
C GLN A 153 22.58 -5.53 5.71
N GLN A 154 21.64 -5.83 4.80
CA GLN A 154 21.69 -5.34 3.41
C GLN A 154 21.64 -3.81 3.34
N SER A 155 20.85 -3.15 4.20
CA SER A 155 20.77 -1.68 4.24
C SER A 155 22.05 -1.05 4.78
N ILE A 156 22.73 -1.66 5.76
CA ILE A 156 24.06 -1.23 6.23
C ILE A 156 25.07 -1.35 5.10
N GLU A 157 25.09 -2.47 4.39
CA GLU A 157 25.96 -2.70 3.23
C GLU A 157 25.69 -1.72 2.09
N TRP A 158 24.44 -1.26 1.93
CA TRP A 158 24.08 -0.21 0.99
C TRP A 158 24.59 1.19 1.36
N GLY A 159 24.85 1.43 2.66
CA GLY A 159 25.25 2.72 3.21
C GLY A 159 24.18 3.45 4.03
N THR A 160 23.08 2.78 4.39
CA THR A 160 22.04 3.36 5.25
C THR A 160 22.57 3.55 6.66
N GLN A 161 22.33 4.72 7.26
CA GLN A 161 22.74 5.02 8.62
C GLN A 161 21.79 4.39 9.65
N ILE A 162 21.91 3.07 9.86
CA ILE A 162 21.17 2.38 10.92
C ILE A 162 21.81 2.70 12.28
N VAL A 163 21.01 3.20 13.22
CA VAL A 163 21.48 3.62 14.56
C VAL A 163 21.11 2.65 15.69
N GLY A 164 20.26 1.66 15.42
CA GLY A 164 19.82 0.66 16.39
C GLY A 164 18.40 0.18 16.11
N GLY A 165 17.76 -0.38 17.12
CA GLY A 165 16.37 -0.79 17.01
C GLY A 165 15.73 -1.13 18.34
N VAL A 166 14.50 -1.64 18.27
CA VAL A 166 13.69 -1.92 19.46
C VAL A 166 13.23 -3.37 19.50
N LYS A 167 13.22 -3.91 20.72
CA LYS A 167 12.58 -5.17 21.09
C LYS A 167 11.92 -4.96 22.46
N PRO A 168 10.59 -5.11 22.56
CA PRO A 168 9.86 -4.83 23.80
C PRO A 168 10.49 -5.44 25.05
N GLY A 169 10.70 -4.62 26.07
CA GLY A 169 11.21 -5.03 27.38
C GLY A 169 12.67 -5.50 27.41
N THR A 170 13.40 -5.41 26.29
CA THR A 170 14.78 -5.90 26.19
C THR A 170 15.76 -4.77 25.92
N THR A 171 16.88 -4.73 26.66
CA THR A 171 18.06 -3.94 26.28
C THR A 171 19.20 -4.90 25.94
N SER A 172 19.73 -4.83 24.72
CA SER A 172 20.79 -5.73 24.24
C SER A 172 21.54 -5.10 23.05
N GLU A 173 22.34 -5.87 22.35
CA GLU A 173 23.01 -5.48 21.11
C GLU A 173 22.63 -6.46 19.99
N HIS A 174 22.50 -5.95 18.76
CA HIS A 174 22.27 -6.75 17.57
C HIS A 174 22.92 -6.07 16.37
N LEU A 175 23.64 -6.84 15.54
CA LEU A 175 24.44 -6.30 14.42
C LEU A 175 25.44 -5.20 14.84
N GLY A 176 25.98 -5.27 16.06
CA GLY A 176 26.87 -4.22 16.59
C GLY A 176 26.17 -2.92 17.01
N LEU A 177 24.83 -2.92 17.06
CA LEU A 177 24.01 -1.73 17.31
C LEU A 177 23.07 -1.93 18.50
N PRO A 178 22.70 -0.85 19.23
CA PRO A 178 21.87 -0.97 20.43
C PRO A 178 20.44 -1.43 20.11
N VAL A 179 19.96 -2.38 20.91
CA VAL A 179 18.57 -2.80 20.99
C VAL A 179 17.99 -2.20 22.27
N LEU A 180 16.91 -1.43 22.13
CA LEU A 180 16.28 -0.70 23.24
C LEU A 180 14.87 -1.24 23.54
N PRO A 181 14.37 -1.03 24.78
CA PRO A 181 13.16 -1.71 25.25
C PRO A 181 11.87 -1.10 24.70
N SER A 182 11.91 0.12 24.13
CA SER A 182 10.77 0.83 23.53
C SER A 182 11.24 1.88 22.52
N VAL A 183 10.33 2.31 21.65
CA VAL A 183 10.54 3.40 20.68
C VAL A 183 10.83 4.71 21.40
N ARG A 184 10.16 4.99 22.54
CA ARG A 184 10.47 6.17 23.38
C ARG A 184 11.93 6.17 23.85
N ALA A 185 12.40 5.05 24.40
CA ALA A 185 13.80 4.93 24.82
C ALA A 185 14.76 5.09 23.64
N ALA A 186 14.39 4.59 22.45
CA ALA A 186 15.17 4.80 21.23
C ALA A 186 15.16 6.25 20.75
N LYS A 187 14.04 6.97 20.89
CA LYS A 187 13.97 8.40 20.59
C LYS A 187 14.87 9.21 21.51
N GLU A 188 14.86 8.93 22.80
CA GLU A 188 15.70 9.61 23.79
C GLU A 188 17.20 9.34 23.59
N LYS A 189 17.58 8.07 23.36
CA LYS A 189 19.00 7.68 23.29
C LYS A 189 19.60 7.82 21.89
N LEU A 190 18.84 7.49 20.85
CA LEU A 190 19.33 7.39 19.48
C LEU A 190 18.80 8.51 18.58
N ASN A 191 17.75 9.22 19.00
CA ASN A 191 17.07 10.28 18.25
C ASN A 191 17.00 10.00 16.72
N PRO A 192 16.32 8.93 16.29
CA PRO A 192 16.24 8.58 14.87
C PRO A 192 15.28 9.52 14.13
N ASP A 193 15.57 9.71 12.85
CA ASP A 193 14.73 10.47 11.90
C ASP A 193 13.66 9.57 11.28
N ALA A 194 13.92 8.26 11.23
CA ALA A 194 13.01 7.29 10.64
C ALA A 194 13.02 5.93 11.37
N THR A 195 11.93 5.19 11.20
CA THR A 195 11.82 3.80 11.68
C THR A 195 11.32 2.85 10.59
N ALA A 196 11.96 1.69 10.48
CA ALA A 196 11.50 0.57 9.65
C ALA A 196 10.78 -0.46 10.54
N ILE A 197 9.51 -0.74 10.25
CA ILE A 197 8.68 -1.65 11.04
C ILE A 197 8.64 -3.02 10.35
N PHE A 198 9.38 -3.98 10.92
CA PHE A 198 9.44 -5.39 10.49
C PHE A 198 8.83 -6.31 11.55
N VAL A 199 7.58 -6.05 11.92
CA VAL A 199 6.79 -6.88 12.83
C VAL A 199 5.69 -7.61 12.06
N ALA A 200 5.13 -8.67 12.66
CA ALA A 200 3.98 -9.37 12.07
C ALA A 200 2.74 -8.46 11.98
N ALA A 201 1.85 -8.73 11.04
CA ALA A 201 0.67 -7.91 10.75
C ALA A 201 -0.18 -7.59 12.00
N GLN A 202 -0.40 -8.59 12.86
CA GLN A 202 -1.13 -8.47 14.12
C GLN A 202 -0.52 -7.48 15.14
N HIS A 203 0.75 -7.10 14.95
CA HIS A 203 1.47 -6.15 15.80
C HIS A 203 1.80 -4.84 15.07
N ALA A 204 1.54 -4.74 13.77
CA ALA A 204 1.93 -3.61 12.96
C ALA A 204 1.25 -2.31 13.40
N ALA A 205 -0.04 -2.37 13.73
CA ALA A 205 -0.79 -1.19 14.16
C ALA A 205 -0.21 -0.60 15.45
N SER A 206 -0.01 -1.42 16.48
CA SER A 206 0.59 -0.98 17.74
C SER A 206 2.01 -0.44 17.56
N ALA A 207 2.82 -1.04 16.68
CA ALA A 207 4.17 -0.54 16.38
C ALA A 207 4.16 0.83 15.66
N ILE A 208 3.17 1.06 14.78
CA ILE A 208 2.99 2.36 14.13
C ILE A 208 2.56 3.41 15.16
N GLU A 209 1.60 3.07 16.02
CA GLU A 209 1.13 3.97 17.10
C GLU A 209 2.24 4.35 18.07
N GLU A 210 3.07 3.39 18.49
CA GLU A 210 4.22 3.64 19.36
C GLU A 210 5.22 4.63 18.72
N ALA A 211 5.41 4.53 17.39
CA ALA A 211 6.26 5.46 16.65
C ALA A 211 5.63 6.85 16.47
N ILE A 212 4.31 6.94 16.31
CA ILE A 212 3.60 8.22 16.29
C ILE A 212 3.70 8.90 17.66
N GLU A 213 3.45 8.16 18.74
CA GLU A 213 3.53 8.66 20.12
C GLU A 213 4.93 9.17 20.48
N ALA A 214 5.98 8.53 19.97
CA ALA A 214 7.37 8.97 20.15
C ALA A 214 7.80 10.07 19.14
N GLU A 215 6.89 10.57 18.30
CA GLU A 215 7.15 11.57 17.26
C GLU A 215 8.33 11.20 16.35
N ILE A 216 8.40 9.94 15.90
CA ILE A 216 9.39 9.54 14.89
C ILE A 216 8.99 10.18 13.55
N PRO A 217 9.85 11.00 12.91
CA PRO A 217 9.43 11.79 11.75
C PRO A 217 8.93 10.96 10.56
N LEU A 218 9.61 9.87 10.22
CA LEU A 218 9.19 8.95 9.16
C LEU A 218 9.00 7.52 9.70
N ILE A 219 7.84 6.95 9.41
CA ILE A 219 7.45 5.58 9.78
C ILE A 219 7.25 4.80 8.50
N VAL A 220 8.00 3.71 8.31
CA VAL A 220 7.88 2.84 7.14
C VAL A 220 7.44 1.46 7.59
N ALA A 221 6.19 1.11 7.30
CA ALA A 221 5.59 -0.16 7.66
C ALA A 221 5.50 -1.09 6.45
N VAL A 222 6.14 -2.25 6.56
CA VAL A 222 6.23 -3.21 5.45
C VAL A 222 5.26 -4.39 5.56
N ALA A 223 4.62 -4.56 6.72
CA ALA A 223 3.72 -5.67 6.97
C ALA A 223 2.51 -5.61 6.02
N GLU A 224 2.24 -6.71 5.34
CA GLU A 224 1.01 -6.91 4.58
C GLU A 224 -0.08 -7.47 5.50
N HIS A 225 -1.35 -7.42 5.07
CA HIS A 225 -2.48 -7.99 5.80
C HIS A 225 -2.74 -7.34 7.17
N VAL A 226 -2.51 -6.04 7.28
CA VAL A 226 -2.98 -5.25 8.42
C VAL A 226 -4.48 -4.99 8.23
N PRO A 227 -5.34 -5.27 9.23
CA PRO A 227 -6.77 -5.05 9.09
C PRO A 227 -7.12 -3.60 8.72
N LEU A 228 -8.06 -3.38 7.81
CA LEU A 228 -8.47 -2.05 7.33
C LEU A 228 -8.92 -1.14 8.48
N HIS A 229 -9.62 -1.70 9.47
CA HIS A 229 -10.07 -0.96 10.64
C HIS A 229 -8.91 -0.45 11.51
N ASP A 230 -7.80 -1.20 11.59
CA ASP A 230 -6.59 -0.74 12.23
C ASP A 230 -5.92 0.37 11.43
N VAL A 231 -5.88 0.25 10.09
CA VAL A 231 -5.35 1.31 9.20
C VAL A 231 -6.19 2.59 9.30
N MET A 232 -7.52 2.53 9.25
CA MET A 232 -8.41 3.69 9.44
C MET A 232 -8.19 4.36 10.80
N ARG A 233 -8.00 3.57 11.85
CA ARG A 233 -7.68 4.07 13.19
C ARG A 233 -6.35 4.80 13.21
N ILE A 234 -5.30 4.23 12.62
CA ILE A 234 -3.99 4.89 12.48
C ILE A 234 -4.12 6.22 11.73
N HIS A 235 -4.85 6.27 10.62
CA HIS A 235 -5.07 7.51 9.88
C HIS A 235 -5.82 8.58 10.70
N SER A 236 -6.78 8.18 11.54
CA SER A 236 -7.45 9.09 12.48
C SER A 236 -6.52 9.65 13.56
N ILE A 237 -5.43 8.95 13.89
CA ILE A 237 -4.38 9.45 14.81
C ILE A 237 -3.45 10.38 14.04
N LEU A 238 -2.97 9.95 12.86
CA LEU A 238 -2.07 10.73 12.01
C LEU A 238 -2.65 12.10 11.64
N SER A 239 -3.97 12.22 11.46
CA SER A 239 -4.65 13.48 11.16
C SER A 239 -4.64 14.50 12.31
N THR A 240 -4.29 14.08 13.53
CA THR A 240 -4.24 14.95 14.71
C THR A 240 -2.86 15.52 15.01
N GLN A 241 -1.87 15.24 14.18
CA GLN A 241 -0.47 15.58 14.42
C GLN A 241 0.24 16.01 13.14
N SER A 242 1.42 16.61 13.28
CA SER A 242 2.21 17.18 12.18
C SER A 242 3.71 16.85 12.30
N ARG A 243 4.04 15.71 12.91
CA ARG A 243 5.42 15.23 13.17
C ARG A 243 5.75 13.96 12.40
N SER A 244 4.89 12.95 12.46
CA SER A 244 5.12 11.62 11.90
C SER A 244 4.40 11.46 10.56
N ARG A 245 5.12 10.96 9.55
CA ARG A 245 4.62 10.56 8.23
C ARG A 245 4.65 9.04 8.11
N LEU A 246 3.58 8.43 7.63
CA LEU A 246 3.52 6.99 7.36
C LEU A 246 3.73 6.69 5.87
N VAL A 247 4.64 5.76 5.58
CA VAL A 247 4.75 5.05 4.29
C VAL A 247 4.35 3.60 4.54
N GLY A 248 3.38 3.11 3.77
CA GLY A 248 2.71 1.83 4.01
C GLY A 248 1.42 1.96 4.83
N ALA A 249 0.91 0.90 5.48
CA ALA A 249 1.44 -0.47 5.50
C ALA A 249 1.42 -1.15 4.11
N ASN A 250 1.81 -2.43 4.03
CA ASN A 250 1.88 -3.19 2.77
C ASN A 250 2.66 -2.45 1.66
N ALA A 251 3.83 -1.92 2.03
CA ALA A 251 4.70 -1.19 1.10
C ALA A 251 6.09 -1.82 1.05
N PRO A 252 6.75 -1.81 -0.12
CA PRO A 252 8.17 -2.18 -0.21
C PRO A 252 9.09 -1.21 0.55
N GLY A 253 8.58 -0.02 0.89
CA GLY A 253 9.25 1.04 1.60
C GLY A 253 9.70 2.18 0.69
N ILE A 254 10.70 2.93 1.16
CA ILE A 254 11.26 4.11 0.48
C ILE A 254 12.79 3.98 0.33
N ILE A 255 13.32 4.40 -0.82
CA ILE A 255 14.75 4.31 -1.12
C ILE A 255 15.24 5.54 -1.90
N SER A 256 16.26 6.21 -1.37
CA SER A 256 17.05 7.21 -2.08
C SER A 256 18.32 6.56 -2.59
N ALA A 257 18.42 6.34 -3.90
CA ALA A 257 19.58 5.69 -4.49
C ALA A 257 20.79 6.63 -4.53
N ILE A 258 20.57 7.93 -4.77
CA ILE A 258 21.60 8.97 -4.63
C ILE A 258 22.07 9.07 -3.18
N GLY A 259 21.12 9.21 -2.25
CA GLY A 259 21.40 9.38 -0.82
C GLY A 259 21.87 8.14 -0.09
N LYS A 260 21.96 6.97 -0.74
CA LYS A 260 22.37 5.69 -0.15
C LYS A 260 21.54 5.27 1.07
N CYS A 261 20.28 5.67 1.10
CA CYS A 261 19.38 5.39 2.21
C CYS A 261 18.24 4.50 1.73
N ARG A 262 18.09 3.34 2.37
CA ARG A 262 17.00 2.39 2.12
C ARG A 262 16.28 2.05 3.42
N ILE A 263 14.97 2.31 3.43
CA ILE A 263 14.07 1.93 4.51
C ILE A 263 12.98 1.04 3.90
N GLY A 264 13.10 -0.28 4.10
CA GLY A 264 12.23 -1.26 3.46
C GLY A 264 13.00 -2.49 3.00
N PHE A 265 12.42 -3.19 2.01
CA PHE A 265 12.94 -4.46 1.50
C PHE A 265 13.25 -4.45 0.00
N GLN A 266 13.40 -3.28 -0.63
CA GLN A 266 13.66 -3.17 -2.06
C GLN A 266 14.91 -3.99 -2.49
N PRO A 267 14.88 -4.66 -3.66
CA PRO A 267 15.98 -5.48 -4.16
C PRO A 267 17.13 -4.60 -4.68
N LEU A 268 18.11 -4.33 -3.82
CA LEU A 268 19.19 -3.36 -4.06
C LEU A 268 19.97 -3.54 -5.37
N SER A 269 20.12 -4.77 -5.84
CA SER A 269 20.81 -5.14 -7.09
C SER A 269 20.20 -4.51 -8.34
N THR A 270 18.90 -4.17 -8.32
CA THR A 270 18.22 -3.56 -9.47
C THR A 270 18.31 -2.04 -9.46
N PHE A 271 18.74 -1.43 -8.34
CA PHE A 271 18.80 0.02 -8.18
C PHE A 271 20.15 0.58 -8.59
N SER A 272 20.13 1.78 -9.16
CA SER A 272 21.32 2.56 -9.43
C SER A 272 21.03 4.04 -9.23
N PRO A 273 21.94 4.83 -8.65
CA PRO A 273 21.77 6.29 -8.56
C PRO A 273 21.50 6.91 -9.92
N GLY A 274 20.64 7.92 -9.94
CA GLY A 274 20.26 8.64 -11.14
C GLY A 274 19.13 9.62 -10.86
N HIS A 275 18.42 10.06 -11.90
CA HIS A 275 17.61 11.29 -11.82
C HIS A 275 16.11 11.09 -12.06
N ILE A 276 15.61 9.86 -11.88
CA ILE A 276 14.19 9.54 -12.07
C ILE A 276 13.54 9.26 -10.72
N GLY A 277 12.52 10.06 -10.38
CA GLY A 277 11.67 9.84 -9.21
C GLY A 277 10.56 8.85 -9.52
N ILE A 278 10.27 7.94 -8.60
CA ILE A 278 9.21 6.92 -8.77
C ILE A 278 8.30 6.92 -7.55
N VAL A 279 6.99 6.97 -7.78
CA VAL A 279 5.99 6.67 -6.75
C VAL A 279 5.08 5.55 -7.25
N ALA A 280 4.86 4.54 -6.41
CA ALA A 280 4.29 3.28 -6.86
C ALA A 280 3.38 2.63 -5.81
N LYS A 281 2.23 2.10 -6.26
CA LYS A 281 1.40 1.18 -5.45
C LYS A 281 2.02 -0.23 -5.39
N SER A 282 2.45 -0.75 -6.54
CA SER A 282 2.97 -2.12 -6.68
C SER A 282 4.49 -2.22 -6.55
N GLY A 283 4.95 -3.15 -5.70
CA GLY A 283 6.37 -3.49 -5.55
C GLY A 283 6.99 -4.07 -6.84
N THR A 284 6.51 -5.21 -7.33
CA THR A 284 7.12 -5.89 -8.50
C THR A 284 7.06 -5.05 -9.77
N LEU A 285 5.94 -4.34 -10.01
CA LEU A 285 5.80 -3.44 -11.16
C LEU A 285 6.78 -2.25 -11.05
N SER A 286 7.02 -1.74 -9.83
CA SER A 286 8.05 -0.72 -9.59
C SER A 286 9.47 -1.24 -9.81
N TYR A 287 9.77 -2.50 -9.45
CA TYR A 287 11.10 -3.06 -9.63
C TYR A 287 11.43 -3.30 -11.10
N GLU A 288 10.45 -3.71 -11.90
CA GLU A 288 10.58 -3.81 -13.35
C GLU A 288 10.86 -2.44 -13.98
N THR A 289 10.17 -1.40 -13.50
CA THR A 289 10.40 0.00 -13.89
C THR A 289 11.83 0.43 -13.54
N VAL A 290 12.25 0.21 -12.29
CA VAL A 290 13.61 0.49 -11.79
C VAL A 290 14.65 -0.22 -12.65
N GLY A 291 14.48 -1.52 -12.90
CA GLY A 291 15.38 -2.30 -13.74
C GLY A 291 15.48 -1.76 -15.16
N SER A 292 14.36 -1.34 -15.76
CA SER A 292 14.35 -0.71 -17.09
C SER A 292 15.18 0.58 -17.13
N LEU A 293 15.03 1.45 -16.14
CA LEU A 293 15.78 2.71 -16.03
C LEU A 293 17.27 2.49 -15.80
N THR A 294 17.63 1.53 -14.95
CA THR A 294 19.02 1.20 -14.67
C THR A 294 19.74 0.66 -15.91
N ARG A 295 19.07 -0.18 -16.71
CA ARG A 295 19.61 -0.64 -18.01
C ARG A 295 19.73 0.49 -19.03
N ALA A 296 18.82 1.46 -18.99
CA ALA A 296 18.89 2.64 -19.84
C ALA A 296 19.98 3.65 -19.40
N GLY A 297 20.58 3.45 -18.22
CA GLY A 297 21.60 4.35 -17.65
C GLY A 297 21.03 5.62 -17.02
N LEU A 298 19.71 5.68 -16.77
CA LEU A 298 19.06 6.85 -16.18
C LEU A 298 19.06 6.82 -14.65
N GLY A 299 19.02 5.61 -14.08
CA GLY A 299 18.96 5.39 -12.62
C GLY A 299 17.75 6.02 -11.94
N GLN A 300 17.79 6.06 -10.61
CA GLN A 300 16.70 6.57 -9.77
C GLN A 300 17.23 7.59 -8.77
N SER A 301 16.44 8.63 -8.49
CA SER A 301 16.71 9.59 -7.41
C SER A 301 16.14 9.05 -6.11
N LEU A 302 14.82 9.10 -5.98
CA LEU A 302 14.02 8.64 -4.85
C LEU A 302 12.85 7.79 -5.36
N CYS A 303 12.65 6.63 -4.75
CA CYS A 303 11.52 5.73 -5.02
C CYS A 303 10.67 5.55 -3.77
N ILE A 304 9.39 5.87 -3.86
CA ILE A 304 8.41 5.80 -2.77
C ILE A 304 7.39 4.70 -3.10
N GLY A 305 7.44 3.60 -2.36
CA GLY A 305 6.38 2.59 -2.38
C GLY A 305 5.23 3.02 -1.47
N MET A 306 4.11 3.43 -2.07
CA MET A 306 2.87 3.75 -1.34
C MET A 306 2.28 2.53 -0.66
N GLY A 307 2.35 1.39 -1.37
CA GLY A 307 1.75 0.12 -0.97
C GLY A 307 0.44 -0.20 -1.68
N GLY A 308 0.01 -1.46 -1.55
CA GLY A 308 -1.18 -2.03 -2.19
C GLY A 308 -2.40 -2.13 -1.27
N ASP A 309 -2.39 -1.47 -0.11
CA ASP A 309 -3.55 -1.45 0.80
C ASP A 309 -4.67 -0.52 0.30
N VAL A 310 -5.86 -0.71 0.86
CA VAL A 310 -7.06 0.10 0.51
C VAL A 310 -6.85 1.57 0.83
N ILE A 311 -6.12 1.87 1.91
CA ILE A 311 -5.74 3.23 2.32
C ILE A 311 -4.22 3.25 2.44
N ALA A 312 -3.59 4.23 1.80
CA ALA A 312 -2.14 4.43 1.88
C ALA A 312 -1.77 5.53 2.89
N GLY A 313 -0.68 5.31 3.64
CA GLY A 313 -0.04 6.30 4.50
C GLY A 313 0.45 7.55 3.74
N THR A 314 0.92 7.34 2.52
CA THR A 314 1.49 8.32 1.58
C THR A 314 0.94 8.01 0.20
N ASP A 315 0.47 9.03 -0.53
CA ASP A 315 -0.12 8.87 -1.86
C ASP A 315 0.70 9.46 -3.01
N PHE A 316 0.15 9.42 -4.23
CA PHE A 316 0.79 9.97 -5.42
C PHE A 316 0.99 11.47 -5.31
N VAL A 317 0.05 12.20 -4.72
CA VAL A 317 0.13 13.66 -4.54
C VAL A 317 1.22 14.01 -3.52
N ASP A 318 1.31 13.27 -2.42
CA ASP A 318 2.40 13.39 -1.45
C ASP A 318 3.77 13.19 -2.15
N GLY A 319 3.92 12.12 -2.95
CA GLY A 319 5.14 11.83 -3.70
C GLY A 319 5.48 12.87 -4.78
N LEU A 320 4.47 13.31 -5.55
CA LEU A 320 4.60 14.37 -6.55
C LEU A 320 5.05 15.70 -5.93
N THR A 321 4.53 16.04 -4.75
CA THR A 321 4.91 17.23 -3.99
C THR A 321 6.39 17.20 -3.59
N VAL A 322 6.90 16.02 -3.22
CA VAL A 322 8.34 15.82 -2.98
C VAL A 322 9.13 16.01 -4.27
N PHE A 323 8.76 15.30 -5.33
CA PHE A 323 9.52 15.30 -6.58
C PHE A 323 9.52 16.65 -7.28
N GLU A 324 8.50 17.47 -7.10
CA GLU A 324 8.47 18.83 -7.63
C GLU A 324 9.69 19.64 -7.20
N THR A 325 9.99 19.62 -5.90
CA THR A 325 11.01 20.45 -5.27
C THR A 325 12.36 19.74 -5.11
N ASP A 326 12.42 18.47 -5.49
CA ASP A 326 13.63 17.66 -5.40
C ASP A 326 14.60 17.92 -6.56
N GLU A 327 15.70 18.61 -6.30
CA GLU A 327 16.70 18.96 -7.32
C GLU A 327 17.40 17.74 -7.93
N ASP A 328 17.45 16.62 -7.21
CA ASP A 328 17.99 15.36 -7.72
C ASP A 328 17.09 14.69 -8.76
N THR A 329 15.81 15.06 -8.81
CA THR A 329 14.81 14.47 -9.70
C THR A 329 14.59 15.33 -10.94
N GLU A 330 14.86 14.75 -12.11
CA GLU A 330 14.67 15.40 -13.42
C GLU A 330 13.41 14.93 -14.15
N ALA A 331 12.90 13.75 -13.82
CA ALA A 331 11.66 13.23 -14.37
C ALA A 331 10.97 12.27 -13.40
N ILE A 332 9.67 12.06 -13.59
CA ILE A 332 8.81 11.35 -12.63
C ILE A 332 8.09 10.19 -13.32
N ILE A 333 7.99 9.04 -12.63
CA ILE A 333 7.15 7.92 -13.04
C ILE A 333 6.10 7.62 -11.96
N LEU A 334 4.84 7.49 -12.38
CA LEU A 334 3.76 6.94 -11.56
C LEU A 334 3.51 5.47 -11.94
N VAL A 335 3.50 4.59 -10.95
CA VAL A 335 3.14 3.18 -11.14
C VAL A 335 1.84 2.90 -10.38
N GLY A 336 0.73 2.97 -11.10
CA GLY A 336 -0.62 2.82 -10.58
C GLY A 336 -1.29 1.49 -10.96
N GLU A 337 -2.47 1.29 -10.41
CA GLU A 337 -3.32 0.12 -10.64
C GLU A 337 -4.79 0.47 -10.38
N LEU A 338 -5.71 -0.45 -10.67
CA LEU A 338 -7.13 -0.22 -10.37
C LEU A 338 -7.39 0.05 -8.88
N GLY A 339 -8.54 0.67 -8.60
CA GLY A 339 -9.04 0.90 -7.25
C GLY A 339 -8.71 2.28 -6.67
N GLY A 340 -9.69 2.89 -5.98
CA GLY A 340 -9.62 4.23 -5.44
C GLY A 340 -9.60 5.32 -6.50
N THR A 341 -9.13 6.51 -6.14
CA THR A 341 -9.08 7.70 -7.02
C THR A 341 -7.70 8.38 -7.04
N ALA A 342 -6.68 7.76 -6.43
CA ALA A 342 -5.37 8.38 -6.25
C ALA A 342 -4.70 8.79 -7.57
N GLU A 343 -4.91 8.03 -8.65
CA GLU A 343 -4.40 8.37 -9.99
C GLU A 343 -5.14 9.56 -10.62
N GLU A 344 -6.45 9.67 -10.42
CA GLU A 344 -7.24 10.82 -10.86
C GLU A 344 -6.86 12.10 -10.08
N GLU A 345 -6.66 11.99 -8.77
CA GLU A 345 -6.18 13.09 -7.93
C GLU A 345 -4.76 13.53 -8.34
N ALA A 346 -3.89 12.57 -8.66
CA ALA A 346 -2.58 12.86 -9.24
C ALA A 346 -2.72 13.59 -10.58
N ALA A 347 -3.66 13.21 -11.44
CA ALA A 347 -3.90 13.89 -12.71
C ALA A 347 -4.34 15.35 -12.51
N GLU A 348 -5.21 15.62 -11.53
CA GLU A 348 -5.60 16.98 -11.16
C GLU A 348 -4.41 17.80 -10.66
N TRP A 349 -3.64 17.24 -9.72
CA TRP A 349 -2.42 17.89 -9.22
C TRP A 349 -1.43 18.19 -10.34
N ILE A 350 -1.22 17.26 -11.27
CA ILE A 350 -0.29 17.41 -12.41
C ILE A 350 -0.75 18.54 -13.34
N ARG A 351 -2.05 18.68 -13.59
CA ARG A 351 -2.58 19.79 -14.40
C ARG A 351 -2.26 21.12 -13.76
N ASP A 352 -2.41 21.24 -12.44
CA ASP A 352 -2.14 22.48 -11.74
C ASP A 352 -0.63 22.75 -11.65
N TYR A 353 0.20 21.72 -11.42
CA TYR A 353 1.65 21.80 -11.50
C TYR A 353 2.13 22.34 -12.85
N LYS A 354 1.60 21.80 -13.95
CA LYS A 354 1.97 22.25 -15.30
C LYS A 354 1.54 23.68 -15.62
N LYS A 355 0.41 24.14 -15.07
CA LYS A 355 -0.03 25.54 -15.23
C LYS A 355 0.87 26.51 -14.48
N ARG A 356 1.31 26.14 -13.27
CA ARG A 356 2.04 27.05 -12.37
C ARG A 356 3.56 26.98 -12.50
N THR A 357 4.10 26.00 -13.21
CA THR A 357 5.54 25.79 -13.37
C THR A 357 5.98 26.04 -14.81
N LYS A 358 6.98 26.92 -15.00
CA LYS A 358 7.49 27.28 -16.34
C LYS A 358 8.14 26.11 -17.09
N ASN A 359 8.87 25.25 -16.39
CA ASN A 359 9.55 24.08 -16.95
C ASN A 359 9.23 22.83 -16.11
N PRO A 360 8.01 22.28 -16.24
CA PRO A 360 7.61 21.13 -15.43
C PRO A 360 8.46 19.90 -15.79
N LYS A 361 8.75 19.08 -14.78
CA LYS A 361 9.45 17.80 -14.96
C LYS A 361 8.58 16.87 -15.83
N PRO A 362 9.13 16.17 -16.84
CA PRO A 362 8.36 15.21 -17.61
C PRO A 362 7.86 14.07 -16.73
N ILE A 363 6.62 13.64 -16.98
CA ILE A 363 5.93 12.62 -16.20
C ILE A 363 5.45 11.51 -17.13
N ALA A 364 5.74 10.26 -16.77
CA ALA A 364 5.19 9.07 -17.41
C ALA A 364 4.46 8.19 -16.40
N ALA A 365 3.56 7.32 -16.86
CA ALA A 365 2.82 6.42 -15.98
C ALA A 365 2.46 5.09 -16.63
N VAL A 366 2.27 4.07 -15.80
CA VAL A 366 1.65 2.79 -16.15
C VAL A 366 0.49 2.53 -15.19
N ILE A 367 -0.60 1.97 -15.71
CA ILE A 367 -1.75 1.52 -14.93
C ILE A 367 -1.95 0.03 -15.19
N GLY A 368 -2.01 -0.78 -14.13
CA GLY A 368 -2.41 -2.19 -14.22
C GLY A 368 -3.89 -2.41 -13.89
N GLY A 369 -4.50 -3.43 -14.49
CA GLY A 369 -5.83 -3.92 -14.12
C GLY A 369 -6.94 -3.58 -15.13
N PHE A 370 -6.62 -3.43 -16.41
CA PHE A 370 -7.65 -3.28 -17.46
C PHE A 370 -8.48 -4.55 -17.65
N GLN A 371 -7.90 -5.72 -17.37
CA GLN A 371 -8.57 -7.03 -17.40
C GLN A 371 -9.02 -7.53 -16.02
N ALA A 372 -9.10 -6.63 -15.02
CA ALA A 372 -9.56 -7.01 -13.69
C ALA A 372 -11.02 -7.46 -13.69
N VAL A 373 -11.33 -8.48 -12.88
CA VAL A 373 -12.70 -8.97 -12.72
C VAL A 373 -13.46 -8.04 -11.78
N SER A 374 -14.61 -7.54 -12.23
CA SER A 374 -15.45 -6.65 -11.42
C SER A 374 -15.89 -7.34 -10.12
N GLY A 375 -15.85 -6.61 -9.01
CA GLY A 375 -16.22 -7.13 -7.69
C GLY A 375 -15.21 -8.07 -7.05
N GLN A 376 -14.05 -8.32 -7.67
CA GLN A 376 -12.98 -9.14 -7.10
C GLN A 376 -11.73 -8.33 -6.76
N VAL A 377 -11.00 -8.81 -5.77
CA VAL A 377 -9.71 -8.24 -5.34
C VAL A 377 -8.59 -8.90 -6.13
N MET A 378 -7.87 -8.13 -6.94
CA MET A 378 -6.80 -8.61 -7.82
C MET A 378 -5.45 -8.69 -7.10
N GLY A 379 -5.38 -9.47 -6.01
CA GLY A 379 -4.16 -9.70 -5.22
C GLY A 379 -3.90 -8.67 -4.11
N HIS A 380 -3.60 -7.42 -4.45
CA HIS A 380 -3.45 -6.34 -3.46
C HIS A 380 -4.80 -5.98 -2.81
N ALA A 381 -4.82 -5.63 -1.52
CA ALA A 381 -6.08 -5.36 -0.79
C ALA A 381 -6.88 -4.20 -1.40
N GLY A 382 -6.19 -3.20 -1.96
CA GLY A 382 -6.79 -2.07 -2.64
C GLY A 382 -7.15 -2.30 -4.11
N ALA A 383 -6.76 -3.42 -4.73
CA ALA A 383 -6.90 -3.63 -6.18
C ALA A 383 -8.29 -4.15 -6.56
N TRP A 384 -9.31 -3.34 -6.29
CA TRP A 384 -10.71 -3.53 -6.67
C TRP A 384 -11.42 -2.17 -6.83
N THR A 385 -12.41 -2.10 -7.72
CA THR A 385 -13.17 -0.87 -7.98
C THR A 385 -14.38 -0.77 -7.06
N GLY A 386 -14.44 0.28 -6.24
CA GLY A 386 -15.62 0.59 -5.43
C GLY A 386 -16.74 1.25 -6.19
N ILE A 387 -17.94 1.27 -5.62
CA ILE A 387 -19.10 1.97 -6.19
C ILE A 387 -18.75 3.46 -6.34
N GLY A 388 -18.96 4.00 -7.54
CA GLY A 388 -18.62 5.39 -7.87
C GLY A 388 -17.13 5.68 -8.07
N GLU A 389 -16.25 4.68 -7.98
CA GLU A 389 -14.84 4.84 -8.33
C GLU A 389 -14.60 4.63 -9.83
N GLY A 390 -13.52 5.22 -10.34
CA GLY A 390 -13.03 4.96 -11.68
C GLY A 390 -12.42 3.56 -11.84
N ASN A 391 -12.50 3.01 -13.05
CA ASN A 391 -11.78 1.79 -13.42
C ASN A 391 -10.36 2.13 -13.96
N ALA A 392 -9.57 1.13 -14.33
CA ALA A 392 -8.24 1.34 -14.90
C ALA A 392 -8.26 2.25 -16.15
N GLU A 393 -9.29 2.15 -16.98
CA GLU A 393 -9.44 2.97 -18.19
C GLU A 393 -9.71 4.44 -17.87
N SER A 394 -10.58 4.75 -16.90
CA SER A 394 -10.82 6.14 -16.51
C SER A 394 -9.59 6.79 -15.91
N LYS A 395 -8.81 6.04 -15.12
CA LYS A 395 -7.52 6.46 -14.55
C LYS A 395 -6.50 6.79 -15.63
N TYR A 396 -6.33 5.86 -16.58
CA TYR A 396 -5.46 6.06 -17.74
C TYR A 396 -5.84 7.35 -18.47
N LYS A 397 -7.13 7.52 -18.80
CA LYS A 397 -7.62 8.71 -19.54
C LYS A 397 -7.46 9.99 -18.73
N ALA A 398 -7.59 9.95 -17.40
CA ALA A 398 -7.37 11.12 -16.54
C ALA A 398 -5.91 11.59 -16.61
N LEU A 399 -4.96 10.68 -16.43
CA LEU A 399 -3.53 10.97 -16.51
C LEU A 399 -3.10 11.40 -17.92
N GLU A 400 -3.59 10.71 -18.95
CA GLU A 400 -3.33 11.08 -20.35
C GLU A 400 -3.81 12.50 -20.65
N ARG A 401 -5.02 12.88 -20.22
CA ARG A 401 -5.53 14.26 -20.35
C ARG A 401 -4.75 15.29 -19.53
N ALA A 402 -4.09 14.88 -18.45
CA ALA A 402 -3.14 15.73 -17.72
C ALA A 402 -1.77 15.87 -18.46
N GLY A 403 -1.63 15.22 -19.62
CA GLY A 403 -0.43 15.20 -20.44
C GLY A 403 0.68 14.32 -19.85
N VAL A 404 0.31 13.30 -19.09
CA VAL A 404 1.25 12.25 -18.66
C VAL A 404 1.46 11.30 -19.83
N THR A 405 2.71 10.88 -20.06
CA THR A 405 3.01 9.88 -21.08
C THR A 405 2.65 8.50 -20.57
N MET A 406 1.63 7.89 -21.14
CA MET A 406 1.20 6.56 -20.73
C MET A 406 2.04 5.47 -21.38
N VAL A 407 2.41 4.46 -20.58
CA VAL A 407 3.23 3.31 -20.98
C VAL A 407 2.46 2.03 -20.67
N ASP A 408 2.41 1.12 -21.64
CA ASP A 408 1.67 -0.15 -21.54
C ASP A 408 2.39 -1.21 -20.72
N HIS A 409 3.73 -1.23 -20.73
CA HIS A 409 4.54 -2.18 -19.95
C HIS A 409 5.80 -1.51 -19.37
N PRO A 410 6.14 -1.75 -18.09
CA PRO A 410 7.26 -1.10 -17.41
C PRO A 410 8.64 -1.34 -18.03
N ALA A 411 8.83 -2.44 -18.77
CA ALA A 411 10.09 -2.70 -19.48
C ALA A 411 10.48 -1.59 -20.47
N LYS A 412 9.51 -0.79 -20.94
CA LYS A 412 9.72 0.29 -21.91
C LYS A 412 10.14 1.63 -21.30
N PHE A 413 9.99 1.82 -19.99
CA PHE A 413 10.23 3.13 -19.34
C PHE A 413 11.63 3.68 -19.64
N GLY A 414 12.68 2.86 -19.66
CA GLY A 414 14.03 3.30 -19.96
C GLY A 414 14.15 4.10 -21.27
N ASN A 415 13.52 3.62 -22.35
CA ASN A 415 13.56 4.30 -23.64
C ASN A 415 12.58 5.48 -23.70
N VAL A 416 11.38 5.33 -23.13
CA VAL A 416 10.39 6.41 -23.05
C VAL A 416 10.95 7.62 -22.31
N MET A 417 11.58 7.40 -21.15
CA MET A 417 12.14 8.48 -20.35
C MET A 417 13.33 9.17 -21.03
N LYS A 418 14.16 8.45 -21.79
CA LYS A 418 15.21 9.07 -22.62
C LYS A 418 14.60 10.06 -23.63
N GLY A 419 13.54 9.64 -24.32
CA GLY A 419 12.81 10.49 -25.26
C GLY A 419 12.25 11.73 -24.56
N LEU A 420 11.51 11.54 -23.46
CA LEU A 420 10.88 12.64 -22.72
C LEU A 420 11.89 13.65 -22.16
N LEU A 421 13.00 13.18 -21.59
CA LEU A 421 14.07 14.04 -21.10
C LEU A 421 14.64 14.90 -22.23
N SER A 422 14.99 14.27 -23.36
CA SER A 422 15.50 14.97 -24.54
C SER A 422 14.52 16.01 -25.07
N SER A 423 13.23 15.66 -25.20
CA SER A 423 12.20 16.59 -25.67
C SER A 423 11.90 17.73 -24.69
N SER A 424 12.20 17.55 -23.40
CA SER A 424 12.04 18.59 -22.37
C SER A 424 13.24 19.55 -22.26
N GLY A 425 14.25 19.41 -23.12
CA GLY A 425 15.47 20.23 -23.08
C GLY A 425 16.48 19.82 -21.99
N ARG A 426 16.29 18.65 -21.36
CA ARG A 426 17.22 18.09 -20.37
C ARG A 426 18.32 17.28 -21.06
N ASN A 427 19.56 17.45 -20.62
CA ASN A 427 20.70 16.75 -21.22
C ASN A 427 20.78 15.29 -20.73
N VAL A 428 20.29 14.36 -21.54
CA VAL A 428 20.33 12.92 -21.26
C VAL A 428 21.76 12.42 -21.06
N GLN A 429 22.74 12.93 -21.82
CA GLN A 429 24.13 12.50 -21.67
C GLN A 429 24.70 12.90 -20.31
N ASP A 430 24.37 14.09 -19.81
CA ASP A 430 24.85 14.55 -18.50
C ASP A 430 24.18 13.78 -17.37
N ILE A 431 22.88 13.48 -17.49
CA ILE A 431 22.15 12.59 -16.58
C ILE A 431 22.82 11.21 -16.53
N GLN A 432 23.13 10.62 -17.70
CA GLN A 432 23.78 9.31 -17.78
C GLN A 432 25.21 9.34 -17.22
N LYS A 433 25.98 10.40 -17.50
CA LYS A 433 27.34 10.60 -16.95
C LYS A 433 27.29 10.76 -15.42
N SER A 434 26.35 11.56 -14.91
CA SER A 434 26.12 11.75 -13.47
C SER A 434 25.79 10.42 -12.79
N ALA A 435 24.81 9.69 -13.32
CA ALA A 435 24.44 8.35 -12.84
C ALA A 435 25.63 7.37 -12.87
N ALA A 436 26.41 7.38 -13.95
CA ALA A 436 27.61 6.54 -14.08
C ALA A 436 28.71 6.90 -13.07
N ASN A 437 28.94 8.20 -12.82
CA ASN A 437 29.91 8.68 -11.84
C ASN A 437 29.49 8.27 -10.42
N GLN A 438 28.22 8.48 -10.06
CA GLN A 438 27.65 8.04 -8.79
C GLN A 438 27.70 6.51 -8.62
N ARG A 439 27.61 5.75 -9.73
CA ARG A 439 27.76 4.29 -9.73
C ARG A 439 29.21 3.85 -9.53
N ARG A 440 30.21 4.54 -10.10
CA ARG A 440 31.64 4.16 -9.90
C ARG A 440 32.08 4.29 -8.45
N SER A 441 31.53 5.26 -7.71
CA SER A 441 31.71 5.41 -6.26
C SER A 441 31.27 4.18 -5.46
N TYR A 442 30.40 3.30 -6.00
CA TYR A 442 30.07 2.02 -5.37
C TYR A 442 31.22 1.02 -5.39
N HIS A 443 31.93 0.94 -6.51
CA HIS A 443 32.85 -0.17 -6.77
C HIS A 443 34.12 -0.08 -5.92
N THR A 444 34.49 1.11 -5.46
CA THR A 444 35.66 1.35 -4.60
C THR A 444 35.43 1.05 -3.12
N SER A 445 34.23 0.61 -2.72
CA SER A 445 33.82 0.48 -1.30
C SER A 445 33.54 -0.95 -0.82
N ARG A 446 33.88 -2.00 -1.59
CA ARG A 446 33.50 -3.39 -1.25
C ARG A 446 34.55 -4.16 -0.44
N ILE A 447 34.10 -4.77 0.66
CA ILE A 447 34.74 -5.88 1.41
C ILE A 447 34.19 -7.22 0.85
N PRO A 448 34.98 -8.31 0.76
CA PRO A 448 34.55 -9.56 0.11
C PRO A 448 33.49 -10.34 0.92
N LEU A 449 32.51 -10.90 0.21
CA LEU A 449 31.38 -11.70 0.72
C LEU A 449 31.79 -13.15 1.06
N ARG A 450 31.19 -13.73 2.12
CA ARG A 450 31.26 -15.16 2.47
C ARG A 450 29.88 -15.82 2.30
N SER A 451 29.87 -17.07 1.81
CA SER A 451 28.68 -17.84 1.41
C SER A 451 27.70 -18.15 2.54
N GLN A 452 26.40 -18.10 2.25
CA GLN A 452 25.29 -18.37 3.18
C GLN A 452 24.83 -19.84 3.19
N PRO A 453 24.29 -20.36 4.31
CA PRO A 453 23.63 -21.66 4.37
C PRO A 453 22.14 -21.58 4.01
N SER A 454 21.62 -22.68 3.43
CA SER A 454 20.24 -22.89 2.99
C SER A 454 19.22 -23.00 4.13
N PHE A 455 18.03 -22.45 3.91
CA PHE A 455 16.96 -22.28 4.90
C PHE A 455 15.80 -23.29 4.71
N SER A 456 15.14 -23.71 5.80
CA SER A 456 13.80 -24.32 5.79
C SER A 456 12.89 -23.54 6.75
N TYR A 457 11.68 -23.13 6.34
CA TYR A 457 10.79 -22.33 7.19
C TYR A 457 9.29 -22.56 6.99
N SER A 458 8.60 -22.30 8.10
CA SER A 458 7.19 -22.50 8.48
C SER A 458 6.13 -21.88 7.55
N LYS A 459 4.94 -22.52 7.59
CA LYS A 459 3.73 -22.31 6.79
C LYS A 459 3.15 -20.89 6.94
N PHE A 460 2.91 -20.24 5.81
CA PHE A 460 2.07 -19.05 5.68
C PHE A 460 0.66 -19.49 5.28
N LEU A 461 -0.37 -18.88 5.88
CA LEU A 461 -1.77 -19.12 5.53
C LEU A 461 -2.21 -18.11 4.46
N PRO A 462 -2.74 -18.56 3.32
CA PRO A 462 -3.27 -17.71 2.23
C PRO A 462 -4.76 -17.40 2.38
N GLN A 463 -5.26 -16.42 1.59
CA GLN A 463 -6.67 -16.03 1.64
C GLN A 463 -7.17 -15.41 0.31
N SER A 464 -8.40 -15.76 -0.05
CA SER A 464 -9.31 -14.86 -0.77
C SER A 464 -9.48 -13.56 0.02
N ARG A 465 -9.67 -12.41 -0.63
CA ARG A 465 -9.91 -11.14 0.07
C ARG A 465 -11.35 -10.71 -0.16
N GLY A 466 -12.18 -10.94 0.85
CA GLY A 466 -13.59 -10.56 0.93
C GLY A 466 -14.47 -11.74 1.33
N LEU A 467 -14.88 -11.77 2.60
CA LEU A 467 -16.01 -12.61 3.00
C LEU A 467 -17.30 -11.93 2.49
N HIS A 468 -17.86 -12.46 1.42
CA HIS A 468 -19.23 -12.18 1.03
C HIS A 468 -20.15 -13.19 1.72
N ILE A 469 -21.15 -12.69 2.45
CA ILE A 469 -22.16 -13.53 3.09
C ILE A 469 -23.45 -13.54 2.25
N THR A 470 -24.25 -14.59 2.41
CA THR A 470 -25.56 -14.68 1.74
C THR A 470 -26.54 -13.62 2.28
N THR A 471 -27.61 -13.35 1.52
CA THR A 471 -28.65 -12.40 1.95
C THR A 471 -29.27 -12.80 3.28
N ASP A 472 -29.55 -14.09 3.50
CA ASP A 472 -30.13 -14.58 4.76
C ASP A 472 -29.17 -14.37 5.94
N GLN A 473 -27.90 -14.73 5.77
CA GLN A 473 -26.87 -14.46 6.78
C GLN A 473 -26.72 -12.95 7.06
N ALA A 474 -26.89 -12.09 6.04
CA ALA A 474 -26.85 -10.65 6.22
C ALA A 474 -28.05 -10.12 7.01
N VAL A 475 -29.25 -10.70 6.81
CA VAL A 475 -30.44 -10.40 7.62
C VAL A 475 -30.20 -10.77 9.08
N ASP A 476 -29.61 -11.93 9.36
CA ASP A 476 -29.28 -12.36 10.72
C ASP A 476 -28.27 -11.43 11.40
N LEU A 477 -27.29 -10.89 10.66
CA LEU A 477 -26.33 -9.92 11.20
C LEU A 477 -26.96 -8.55 11.48
N LEU A 478 -28.03 -8.18 10.77
CA LEU A 478 -28.73 -6.91 10.93
C LEU A 478 -29.67 -6.90 12.14
N ALA A 479 -30.29 -8.03 12.47
CA ALA A 479 -31.31 -8.12 13.52
C ALA A 479 -30.85 -7.60 14.91
N PRO A 480 -29.64 -7.93 15.42
CA PRO A 480 -29.14 -7.42 16.71
C PRO A 480 -28.91 -5.90 16.74
N TYR A 481 -28.90 -5.24 15.58
CA TYR A 481 -28.68 -3.80 15.43
C TYR A 481 -29.97 -3.03 15.14
N ASN A 482 -31.14 -3.64 15.40
CA ASN A 482 -32.46 -3.04 15.15
C ASN A 482 -32.66 -2.61 13.69
N ILE A 483 -32.17 -3.44 12.75
CA ILE A 483 -32.38 -3.24 11.32
C ILE A 483 -33.20 -4.43 10.80
N SER A 484 -34.48 -4.18 10.49
CA SER A 484 -35.38 -5.19 9.94
C SER A 484 -35.43 -5.09 8.42
N VAL A 485 -35.12 -6.19 7.74
CA VAL A 485 -35.19 -6.30 6.28
C VAL A 485 -36.59 -6.72 5.86
N SER A 486 -37.16 -6.02 4.89
CA SER A 486 -38.45 -6.34 4.29
C SER A 486 -38.32 -7.58 3.40
N PRO A 487 -39.19 -8.59 3.55
CA PRO A 487 -39.16 -9.79 2.70
C PRO A 487 -39.71 -9.53 1.29
N SER A 488 -40.49 -8.46 1.09
CA SER A 488 -41.07 -8.09 -0.20
C SER A 488 -40.16 -7.13 -0.98
N LEU A 489 -39.97 -7.42 -2.26
CA LEU A 489 -39.31 -6.50 -3.21
C LEU A 489 -40.11 -5.19 -3.33
N PRO A 490 -39.44 -4.06 -3.60
CA PRO A 490 -40.11 -2.78 -3.79
C PRO A 490 -41.05 -2.82 -5.01
N SER A 491 -42.19 -2.12 -4.88
CA SER A 491 -43.11 -1.91 -6.02
C SER A 491 -42.43 -1.02 -7.06
N PRO A 492 -42.74 -1.14 -8.37
CA PRO A 492 -42.25 -0.21 -9.40
C PRO A 492 -42.59 1.27 -9.13
N SER A 493 -43.64 1.53 -8.33
CA SER A 493 -44.02 2.88 -7.90
C SER A 493 -43.18 3.45 -6.76
N ASP A 494 -42.37 2.62 -6.10
CA ASP A 494 -41.63 3.02 -4.92
C ASP A 494 -40.36 3.78 -5.31
N SER A 495 -40.07 4.84 -4.56
CA SER A 495 -38.78 5.50 -4.68
C SER A 495 -37.70 4.64 -4.02
N THR A 496 -36.64 4.31 -4.76
CA THR A 496 -35.54 3.46 -4.28
C THR A 496 -34.24 4.22 -4.13
N HIS A 497 -33.53 3.95 -3.04
CA HIS A 497 -32.33 4.67 -2.65
C HIS A 497 -31.27 3.70 -2.16
N PHE A 498 -30.01 3.99 -2.44
CA PHE A 498 -28.87 3.19 -2.01
C PHE A 498 -28.17 3.89 -0.86
N VAL A 499 -27.91 3.18 0.25
CA VAL A 499 -27.16 3.71 1.39
C VAL A 499 -26.24 2.64 1.97
N GLY A 500 -25.09 3.07 2.48
CA GLY A 500 -24.20 2.18 3.19
C GLY A 500 -23.10 2.90 3.94
N ILE A 501 -22.30 2.12 4.66
CA ILE A 501 -21.03 2.53 5.24
C ILE A 501 -19.92 1.78 4.50
N THR A 502 -18.92 2.52 4.03
CA THR A 502 -17.74 1.98 3.34
C THR A 502 -16.54 2.87 3.66
N VAL A 503 -15.39 2.57 3.06
CA VAL A 503 -14.18 3.37 3.16
C VAL A 503 -14.12 4.45 2.08
N ASP A 504 -13.73 5.66 2.47
CA ASP A 504 -13.27 6.71 1.56
C ASP A 504 -11.74 6.70 1.57
N ARG A 505 -11.17 6.24 0.46
CA ARG A 505 -9.72 6.02 0.35
C ARG A 505 -8.93 7.32 0.32
N SER A 506 -9.50 8.38 -0.27
CA SER A 506 -8.89 9.71 -0.38
C SER A 506 -8.94 10.45 0.95
N ALA A 507 -10.09 10.41 1.63
CA ALA A 507 -10.24 10.95 2.97
C ALA A 507 -9.60 10.06 4.05
N ARG A 508 -9.11 8.87 3.68
CA ARG A 508 -8.42 7.90 4.56
C ARG A 508 -9.23 7.55 5.81
N SER A 509 -10.55 7.45 5.66
CA SER A 509 -11.52 7.35 6.75
C SER A 509 -12.80 6.60 6.32
N PRO A 510 -13.64 6.12 7.26
CA PRO A 510 -14.96 5.61 6.91
C PRO A 510 -15.85 6.72 6.37
N CYS A 511 -16.84 6.35 5.56
CA CYS A 511 -17.80 7.28 4.98
C CYS A 511 -19.19 6.66 4.85
N ILE A 512 -20.20 7.53 4.82
CA ILE A 512 -21.53 7.17 4.35
C ILE A 512 -21.48 7.25 2.83
N ILE A 513 -21.83 6.18 2.14
CA ILE A 513 -22.05 6.19 0.70
C ILE A 513 -23.54 6.22 0.40
N THR A 514 -23.97 7.13 -0.47
CA THR A 514 -25.38 7.24 -0.85
C THR A 514 -25.56 7.42 -2.35
N SER A 515 -26.66 6.90 -2.88
CA SER A 515 -27.13 7.21 -4.24
C SER A 515 -28.66 7.34 -4.23
N PRO A 516 -29.25 8.37 -4.86
CA PRO A 516 -30.69 8.57 -4.92
C PRO A 516 -31.39 7.61 -5.90
N THR A 517 -30.75 6.50 -6.26
CA THR A 517 -31.31 5.45 -7.12
C THR A 517 -30.61 4.13 -6.83
N THR A 518 -31.34 3.03 -7.02
CA THR A 518 -30.77 1.66 -7.01
C THR A 518 -30.58 1.11 -8.43
N ASN A 519 -30.91 1.88 -9.48
CA ASN A 519 -30.73 1.47 -10.86
C ASN A 519 -29.23 1.25 -11.15
N PRO A 520 -28.79 0.02 -11.53
CA PRO A 520 -27.39 -0.30 -11.76
C PRO A 520 -26.69 0.61 -12.78
N GLU A 521 -27.38 1.09 -13.82
CA GLU A 521 -26.81 1.95 -14.86
C GLU A 521 -26.42 3.35 -14.36
N HIS A 522 -27.09 3.81 -13.30
CA HIS A 522 -26.93 5.15 -12.75
C HIS A 522 -26.32 5.16 -11.35
N LEU A 523 -26.35 4.01 -10.66
CA LEU A 523 -25.95 3.86 -9.26
C LEU A 523 -24.58 4.48 -9.00
N SER A 524 -23.55 4.03 -9.73
CA SER A 524 -22.18 4.50 -9.57
C SER A 524 -22.04 5.99 -9.91
N LYS A 525 -22.64 6.44 -11.01
CA LYS A 525 -22.55 7.84 -11.48
C LYS A 525 -23.22 8.84 -10.54
N ARG A 526 -24.26 8.41 -9.82
CA ARG A 526 -25.01 9.23 -8.87
C ARG A 526 -24.63 8.96 -7.43
N SER A 527 -23.61 8.14 -7.18
CA SER A 527 -23.14 7.87 -5.83
C SER A 527 -22.28 9.01 -5.29
N ARG A 528 -22.35 9.24 -3.98
CA ARG A 528 -21.55 10.24 -3.27
C ARG A 528 -21.11 9.70 -1.91
N ARG A 529 -19.89 10.07 -1.51
CA ARG A 529 -19.29 9.74 -0.21
C ARG A 529 -19.35 10.93 0.74
N PHE A 530 -19.59 10.64 2.01
CA PHE A 530 -19.61 11.58 3.12
C PHE A 530 -18.68 11.06 4.22
N PRO A 531 -17.38 11.40 4.17
CA PRO A 531 -16.40 10.89 5.13
C PRO A 531 -16.64 11.42 6.54
N PHE A 532 -16.24 10.65 7.55
CA PHE A 532 -16.32 11.01 8.96
C PHE A 532 -15.19 10.39 9.77
N ASP A 533 -14.91 10.94 10.96
CA ASP A 533 -13.81 10.47 11.81
C ASP A 533 -14.11 9.07 12.39
N TYR A 534 -13.15 8.15 12.25
CA TYR A 534 -13.27 6.76 12.70
C TYR A 534 -13.54 6.61 14.21
N ARG A 535 -13.03 7.54 15.02
CA ARG A 535 -13.12 7.49 16.49
C ARG A 535 -14.52 7.85 16.95
N THR A 536 -15.08 8.92 16.38
CA THR A 536 -16.38 9.46 16.78
C THR A 536 -17.56 8.88 15.99
N GLY A 537 -17.32 8.38 14.78
CA GLY A 537 -18.40 7.98 13.87
C GLY A 537 -19.06 9.17 13.16
N PRO A 538 -20.14 8.93 12.40
CA PRO A 538 -20.81 9.97 11.64
C PRO A 538 -21.50 10.96 12.59
N THR A 539 -21.23 12.25 12.39
CA THR A 539 -21.91 13.31 13.14
C THR A 539 -23.32 13.53 12.59
N GLN A 540 -24.19 14.18 13.39
CA GLN A 540 -25.55 14.51 12.94
C GLN A 540 -25.55 15.35 11.65
N SER A 541 -24.59 16.28 11.48
CA SER A 541 -24.48 17.08 10.26
C SER A 541 -24.07 16.23 9.05
N THR A 542 -23.16 15.27 9.22
CA THR A 542 -22.77 14.31 8.18
C THR A 542 -23.96 13.46 7.74
N ILE A 543 -24.75 12.94 8.70
CA ILE A 543 -25.96 12.15 8.42
C ILE A 543 -26.97 12.99 7.64
N LEU A 544 -27.26 14.21 8.09
CA LEU A 544 -28.21 15.10 7.42
C LEU A 544 -27.76 15.45 5.99
N ALA A 545 -26.46 15.66 5.77
CA ALA A 545 -25.92 15.88 4.43
C ALA A 545 -26.12 14.66 3.51
N ALA A 546 -25.90 13.45 4.04
CA ALA A 546 -26.12 12.20 3.31
C ALA A 546 -27.61 12.00 2.96
N LEU A 547 -28.53 12.26 3.90
CA LEU A 547 -29.98 12.18 3.67
C LEU A 547 -30.47 13.23 2.66
N SER A 548 -29.84 14.41 2.64
CA SER A 548 -30.14 15.45 1.66
C SER A 548 -29.79 14.99 0.24
N HIS A 549 -28.65 14.33 0.07
CA HIS A 549 -28.27 13.76 -1.22
C HIS A 549 -29.19 12.61 -1.67
N LEU A 550 -29.72 11.83 -0.73
CA LEU A 550 -30.74 10.83 -1.00
C LEU A 550 -32.09 11.44 -1.42
N GLN A 551 -32.26 12.76 -1.38
CA GLN A 551 -33.52 13.45 -1.63
C GLN A 551 -34.63 13.07 -0.62
N LEU A 552 -34.24 12.54 0.54
CA LEU A 552 -35.14 12.19 1.64
C LEU A 552 -35.34 13.35 2.62
N SER A 553 -34.85 14.56 2.31
CA SER A 553 -35.06 15.77 3.12
C SER A 553 -36.53 16.14 3.27
N ALA A 554 -37.34 15.88 2.24
CA ALA A 554 -38.78 16.12 2.20
C ALA A 554 -39.62 14.89 2.61
N ALA A 555 -38.97 13.79 3.00
CA ALA A 555 -39.66 12.60 3.48
C ALA A 555 -40.38 12.89 4.81
N PRO A 556 -41.45 12.12 5.14
CA PRO A 556 -42.13 12.24 6.43
C PRO A 556 -41.13 12.19 7.61
N PRO A 557 -41.38 12.93 8.71
CA PRO A 557 -40.46 12.97 9.86
C PRO A 557 -40.08 11.60 10.40
N THR A 558 -41.02 10.64 10.37
CA THR A 558 -40.81 9.24 10.74
C THR A 558 -39.78 8.54 9.86
N ALA A 559 -39.90 8.66 8.53
CA ALA A 559 -38.98 8.07 7.56
C ALA A 559 -37.58 8.69 7.66
N LYS A 560 -37.51 10.01 7.89
CA LYS A 560 -36.23 10.72 8.10
C LYS A 560 -35.54 10.28 9.39
N ALA A 561 -36.29 10.14 10.49
CA ALA A 561 -35.77 9.61 11.75
C ALA A 561 -35.29 8.16 11.58
N ALA A 562 -36.08 7.30 10.95
CA ALA A 562 -35.72 5.91 10.66
C ALA A 562 -34.46 5.80 9.80
N SER A 563 -34.32 6.64 8.76
CA SER A 563 -33.12 6.67 7.91
C SER A 563 -31.87 7.12 8.68
N SER A 564 -32.02 8.10 9.60
CA SER A 564 -30.94 8.54 10.47
C SER A 564 -30.50 7.45 11.43
N SER A 565 -31.47 6.77 12.07
CA SER A 565 -31.22 5.63 12.96
C SER A 565 -30.55 4.48 12.21
N LEU A 566 -30.98 4.18 10.99
CA LEU A 566 -30.37 3.15 10.15
C LEU A 566 -28.89 3.42 9.89
N ILE A 567 -28.51 4.64 9.51
CA ILE A 567 -27.10 4.99 9.26
C ILE A 567 -26.27 4.79 10.53
N SER A 568 -26.78 5.21 11.69
CA SER A 568 -26.12 5.01 12.98
C SER A 568 -25.97 3.52 13.34
N ASN A 569 -27.01 2.72 13.08
CA ASN A 569 -26.99 1.29 13.34
C ASN A 569 -26.05 0.54 12.38
N LEU A 570 -26.02 0.92 11.10
CA LEU A 570 -25.06 0.40 10.12
C LEU A 570 -23.63 0.74 10.53
N TRP A 571 -23.37 1.94 11.05
CA TRP A 571 -22.05 2.28 11.60
C TRP A 571 -21.68 1.42 12.81
N ALA A 572 -22.62 1.19 13.74
CA ALA A 572 -22.39 0.32 14.89
C ALA A 572 -22.02 -1.11 14.45
N LEU A 573 -22.72 -1.66 13.46
CA LEU A 573 -22.42 -2.96 12.87
C LEU A 573 -21.06 -2.94 12.14
N TYR A 574 -20.81 -1.93 11.30
CA TYR A 574 -19.57 -1.75 10.54
C TYR A 574 -18.35 -1.78 11.46
N LYS A 575 -18.40 -1.01 12.56
CA LYS A 575 -17.31 -0.94 13.53
C LYS A 575 -17.17 -2.24 14.35
N ALA A 576 -18.28 -2.83 14.77
CA ALA A 576 -18.27 -4.01 15.63
C ALA A 576 -17.84 -5.30 14.91
N LYS A 577 -18.07 -5.39 13.60
CA LYS A 577 -17.73 -6.56 12.78
C LYS A 577 -16.57 -6.32 11.82
N GLU A 578 -15.94 -5.15 11.89
CA GLU A 578 -14.84 -4.74 11.03
C GLU A 578 -15.12 -4.94 9.54
N ALA A 579 -16.27 -4.42 9.12
CA ALA A 579 -16.71 -4.57 7.74
C ALA A 579 -15.86 -3.72 6.78
N LEU A 580 -15.63 -4.22 5.58
CA LEU A 580 -15.08 -3.45 4.48
C LEU A 580 -16.17 -2.53 3.89
N THR A 581 -17.38 -3.06 3.72
CA THR A 581 -18.53 -2.35 3.15
C THR A 581 -19.82 -2.99 3.65
N LEU A 582 -20.76 -2.18 4.13
CA LEU A 582 -22.12 -2.58 4.45
C LEU A 582 -23.09 -1.71 3.67
N THR A 583 -23.88 -2.30 2.77
CA THR A 583 -24.82 -1.55 1.92
C THR A 583 -26.20 -2.18 1.96
N VAL A 584 -27.22 -1.33 1.84
CA VAL A 584 -28.63 -1.72 1.77
C VAL A 584 -29.38 -0.82 0.80
N HIS A 585 -30.53 -1.29 0.34
CA HIS A 585 -31.49 -0.49 -0.42
C HIS A 585 -32.63 -0.02 0.49
N LEU A 586 -33.06 1.22 0.30
CA LEU A 586 -34.24 1.79 0.94
C LEU A 586 -35.33 1.95 -0.10
N SER A 587 -36.55 1.57 0.24
CA SER A 587 -37.74 1.90 -0.53
C SER A 587 -38.73 2.70 0.32
N LEU A 588 -39.31 3.71 -0.31
CA LEU A 588 -40.37 4.52 0.28
C LEU A 588 -41.55 4.56 -0.71
N ALA A 589 -42.67 3.99 -0.28
CA ALA A 589 -43.90 3.98 -1.05
C ALA A 589 -44.59 5.37 -0.98
N PRO A 590 -45.20 5.87 -2.07
CA PRO A 590 -45.81 7.21 -2.10
C PRO A 590 -46.88 7.46 -1.04
N SER A 591 -47.59 6.40 -0.63
CA SER A 591 -48.69 6.43 0.33
C SER A 591 -48.28 6.05 1.77
N SER A 592 -47.02 5.68 1.99
CA SER A 592 -46.53 5.17 3.28
C SER A 592 -45.48 6.09 3.87
N ALA A 593 -45.57 6.33 5.17
CA ALA A 593 -44.53 7.02 5.94
C ALA A 593 -43.44 6.07 6.47
N THR A 594 -43.51 4.79 6.09
CA THR A 594 -42.63 3.72 6.58
C THR A 594 -41.55 3.39 5.55
N LEU A 595 -40.31 3.41 6.00
CA LEU A 595 -39.14 3.01 5.21
C LEU A 595 -39.02 1.48 5.18
N ALA A 596 -38.91 0.89 4.00
CA ALA A 596 -38.57 -0.52 3.85
C ALA A 596 -37.09 -0.67 3.48
N ILE A 597 -36.42 -1.67 4.07
CA ILE A 597 -35.00 -1.96 3.85
C ILE A 597 -34.91 -3.29 3.11
N SER A 598 -34.08 -3.37 2.07
CA SER A 598 -33.90 -4.60 1.28
C SER A 598 -32.48 -4.72 0.77
N SER A 599 -32.17 -5.86 0.14
CA SER A 599 -30.91 -6.10 -0.59
C SER A 599 -29.63 -5.81 0.21
N PRO A 600 -29.45 -6.35 1.43
CA PRO A 600 -28.20 -6.19 2.16
C PRO A 600 -27.05 -6.86 1.39
N SER A 601 -25.96 -6.12 1.20
CA SER A 601 -24.73 -6.59 0.55
C SER A 601 -23.53 -6.19 1.37
N PHE A 602 -22.92 -7.17 2.04
CA PHE A 602 -21.86 -6.99 3.03
C PHE A 602 -20.57 -7.69 2.62
N THR A 603 -19.47 -6.97 2.79
CA THR A 603 -18.12 -7.47 2.56
C THR A 603 -17.29 -7.20 3.81
N PHE A 604 -16.55 -8.20 4.26
CA PHE A 604 -15.67 -8.09 5.43
C PHE A 604 -14.20 -8.25 5.07
N ASP A 605 -13.34 -7.62 5.86
CA ASP A 605 -11.90 -7.73 5.69
C ASP A 605 -11.38 -9.04 6.28
N ASP A 606 -10.84 -9.85 5.41
CA ASP A 606 -10.30 -11.17 5.69
C ASP A 606 -9.03 -11.11 6.57
N ALA A 607 -8.29 -10.00 6.54
CA ALA A 607 -7.10 -9.78 7.38
C ALA A 607 -7.42 -9.74 8.88
N ALA A 608 -8.63 -9.30 9.27
CA ALA A 608 -9.05 -9.29 10.67
C ALA A 608 -9.05 -10.71 11.27
N PHE A 609 -9.44 -11.71 10.46
CA PHE A 609 -9.40 -13.11 10.86
C PHE A 609 -8.01 -13.73 10.67
N ALA A 610 -7.43 -13.64 9.48
CA ALA A 610 -6.20 -14.39 9.17
C ALA A 610 -4.98 -13.89 9.95
N SER A 611 -4.85 -12.57 10.13
CA SER A 611 -3.70 -11.98 10.82
C SER A 611 -3.97 -11.82 12.32
N ALA A 612 -5.15 -11.32 12.70
CA ALA A 612 -5.43 -10.95 14.09
C ALA A 612 -6.31 -11.97 14.84
N HIS A 613 -6.75 -13.04 14.19
CA HIS A 613 -7.61 -14.08 14.76
C HIS A 613 -8.93 -13.55 15.35
N ARG A 614 -9.42 -12.42 14.82
CA ARG A 614 -10.69 -11.80 15.21
C ARG A 614 -11.84 -12.33 14.34
N HIS A 615 -13.06 -12.21 14.83
CA HIS A 615 -14.27 -12.52 14.05
C HIS A 615 -14.36 -13.95 13.48
N ALA A 616 -13.85 -14.97 14.19
CA ALA A 616 -13.90 -16.37 13.75
C ALA A 616 -15.31 -16.86 13.39
N ALA A 617 -16.33 -16.50 14.18
CA ALA A 617 -17.72 -16.86 13.90
C ALA A 617 -18.26 -16.25 12.60
N LEU A 618 -17.83 -15.03 12.27
CA LEU A 618 -18.18 -14.36 11.02
C LEU A 618 -17.48 -15.04 9.84
N HIS A 619 -16.18 -15.32 9.98
CA HIS A 619 -15.42 -16.03 8.95
C HIS A 619 -15.98 -17.43 8.66
N ALA A 620 -16.53 -18.11 9.67
CA ALA A 620 -17.19 -19.41 9.49
C ALA A 620 -18.48 -19.36 8.63
N LEU A 621 -19.05 -18.17 8.38
CA LEU A 621 -20.20 -18.00 7.46
C LEU A 621 -19.80 -18.11 5.99
N ARG A 622 -18.50 -18.18 5.68
CA ARG A 622 -17.97 -18.24 4.32
C ARG A 622 -18.51 -19.46 3.57
N ALA A 623 -18.90 -19.25 2.32
CA ALA A 623 -19.25 -20.35 1.42
C ALA A 623 -18.06 -21.31 1.23
N PRO A 624 -18.29 -22.63 1.13
CA PRO A 624 -17.24 -23.59 0.83
C PRO A 624 -16.52 -23.25 -0.48
N LEU A 625 -15.19 -23.35 -0.47
CA LEU A 625 -14.38 -23.12 -1.66
C LEU A 625 -14.39 -24.32 -2.59
N SER A 626 -14.26 -24.07 -3.89
CA SER A 626 -13.94 -25.14 -4.83
C SER A 626 -12.58 -25.77 -4.48
N PRO A 627 -12.33 -27.04 -4.84
CA PRO A 627 -11.04 -27.70 -4.57
C PRO A 627 -9.83 -26.89 -5.10
N THR A 628 -9.97 -26.30 -6.28
CA THR A 628 -8.95 -25.43 -6.91
C THR A 628 -8.71 -24.16 -6.09
N ALA A 629 -9.78 -23.49 -5.66
CA ALA A 629 -9.67 -22.29 -4.82
C ALA A 629 -9.07 -22.62 -3.45
N ALA A 630 -9.45 -23.74 -2.84
CA ALA A 630 -8.88 -24.21 -1.58
C ALA A 630 -7.39 -24.58 -1.71
N ALA A 631 -6.97 -25.19 -2.82
CA ALA A 631 -5.57 -25.54 -3.06
C ALA A 631 -4.69 -24.29 -3.29
N ALA A 632 -5.19 -23.32 -4.05
CA ALA A 632 -4.55 -22.01 -4.21
C ALA A 632 -4.44 -21.29 -2.86
N GLU A 633 -5.55 -21.26 -2.13
CA GLU A 633 -5.66 -20.69 -0.79
C GLU A 633 -4.87 -21.47 0.26
N THR A 634 -4.42 -22.70 0.05
CA THR A 634 -3.52 -23.37 1.03
C THR A 634 -2.05 -23.08 0.72
N SER A 635 -1.75 -22.69 -0.52
CA SER A 635 -0.38 -22.58 -1.04
C SER A 635 0.18 -21.16 -1.15
N GLY A 636 -0.61 -20.12 -0.93
CA GLY A 636 -0.13 -18.73 -0.95
C GLY A 636 -0.51 -18.00 -2.23
N ILE A 637 -1.35 -18.63 -3.06
CA ILE A 637 -1.53 -18.25 -4.45
C ILE A 637 -2.87 -17.55 -4.58
N VAL A 638 -2.86 -16.36 -5.16
CA VAL A 638 -4.10 -15.70 -5.59
C VAL A 638 -4.39 -16.19 -7.00
N TYR A 639 -5.43 -17.02 -7.13
CA TYR A 639 -5.83 -17.61 -8.40
C TYR A 639 -7.28 -17.25 -8.71
N ILE A 640 -7.49 -16.52 -9.81
CA ILE A 640 -8.80 -16.12 -10.29
C ILE A 640 -8.96 -16.65 -11.72
N PRO A 641 -9.86 -17.62 -11.96
CA PRO A 641 -10.23 -18.03 -13.31
C PRO A 641 -10.87 -16.88 -14.07
N LEU A 642 -10.49 -16.72 -15.34
CA LEU A 642 -11.06 -15.71 -16.23
C LEU A 642 -12.01 -16.38 -17.24
N PRO A 643 -13.14 -15.72 -17.59
CA PRO A 643 -14.07 -16.24 -18.57
C PRO A 643 -13.45 -16.21 -19.98
N SER A 644 -13.87 -17.14 -20.84
CA SER A 644 -13.45 -17.14 -22.24
C SER A 644 -14.09 -15.95 -22.97
N PRO A 645 -13.31 -15.16 -23.72
CA PRO A 645 -13.88 -14.14 -24.59
C PRO A 645 -14.82 -14.73 -25.67
N PRO A 646 -15.82 -13.97 -26.16
CA PRO A 646 -16.81 -14.45 -27.13
C PRO A 646 -16.24 -14.92 -28.49
N HIS A 647 -14.99 -14.55 -28.80
CA HIS A 647 -14.34 -14.79 -30.11
C HIS A 647 -13.04 -15.60 -30.04
N THR A 648 -12.73 -16.17 -28.88
CA THR A 648 -11.56 -17.07 -28.72
C THR A 648 -12.01 -18.51 -28.80
N SER A 649 -11.23 -19.36 -29.49
CA SER A 649 -11.44 -20.81 -29.46
C SER A 649 -11.49 -21.31 -28.00
N PRO A 650 -12.40 -22.24 -27.66
CA PRO A 650 -12.59 -22.71 -26.30
C PRO A 650 -11.34 -23.36 -25.68
N THR A 651 -10.37 -23.77 -26.50
CA THR A 651 -9.13 -24.45 -26.06
C THR A 651 -7.87 -23.66 -26.38
N ASN A 652 -7.95 -22.35 -26.57
CA ASN A 652 -6.82 -21.51 -26.97
C ASN A 652 -6.56 -20.36 -25.98
N LEU A 653 -6.49 -20.66 -24.69
CA LEU A 653 -6.19 -19.67 -23.65
C LEU A 653 -4.77 -19.82 -23.10
N ILE A 654 -4.26 -18.72 -22.54
CA ILE A 654 -2.93 -18.63 -21.94
C ILE A 654 -3.05 -18.80 -20.43
N GLY A 655 -2.49 -19.86 -19.90
CA GLY A 655 -2.32 -20.03 -18.47
C GLY A 655 -1.20 -19.13 -17.96
N THR A 656 -1.47 -18.17 -17.08
CA THR A 656 -0.42 -17.24 -16.60
C THR A 656 0.07 -17.64 -15.22
N LEU A 657 1.38 -17.53 -14.99
CA LEU A 657 2.03 -17.63 -13.68
C LEU A 657 2.93 -16.42 -13.51
N VAL A 658 2.58 -15.53 -12.58
CA VAL A 658 3.30 -14.28 -12.36
C VAL A 658 3.57 -14.07 -10.88
N ASN A 659 4.66 -13.37 -10.54
CA ASN A 659 4.91 -12.93 -9.17
C ASN A 659 4.57 -11.44 -8.96
N GLY A 660 3.76 -11.18 -7.95
CA GLY A 660 3.28 -9.87 -7.57
C GLY A 660 2.09 -9.39 -8.41
N ALA A 661 1.01 -9.04 -7.71
CA ALA A 661 -0.28 -8.64 -8.27
C ALA A 661 -0.21 -7.58 -9.38
N GLY A 662 0.55 -6.50 -9.19
CA GLY A 662 0.65 -5.44 -10.20
C GLY A 662 1.28 -5.91 -11.52
N LEU A 663 2.34 -6.72 -11.45
CA LEU A 663 2.95 -7.33 -12.63
C LEU A 663 2.01 -8.36 -13.26
N ALA A 664 1.28 -9.14 -12.45
CA ALA A 664 0.29 -10.10 -12.93
C ALA A 664 -0.81 -9.37 -13.74
N MET A 665 -1.42 -8.33 -13.18
CA MET A 665 -2.45 -7.53 -13.87
C MET A 665 -1.92 -6.93 -15.17
N ASN A 666 -0.77 -6.26 -15.14
CA ASN A 666 -0.19 -5.67 -16.34
C ASN A 666 0.18 -6.70 -17.41
N THR A 667 0.59 -7.92 -17.00
CA THR A 667 0.82 -9.03 -17.93
C THR A 667 -0.47 -9.39 -18.68
N LEU A 668 -1.59 -9.53 -17.98
CA LEU A 668 -2.89 -9.81 -18.61
C LEU A 668 -3.29 -8.71 -19.59
N ASP A 669 -3.13 -7.45 -19.18
CA ASP A 669 -3.48 -6.29 -19.98
C ASP A 669 -2.70 -6.25 -21.30
N VAL A 670 -1.39 -6.51 -21.25
CA VAL A 670 -0.54 -6.50 -22.45
C VAL A 670 -0.79 -7.74 -23.31
N LEU A 671 -0.97 -8.93 -22.73
CA LEU A 671 -1.35 -10.13 -23.48
C LEU A 671 -2.65 -9.90 -24.26
N ARG A 672 -3.68 -9.34 -23.61
CA ARG A 672 -4.96 -9.03 -24.25
C ARG A 672 -4.80 -8.05 -25.41
N THR A 673 -3.91 -7.08 -25.26
CA THR A 673 -3.67 -6.04 -26.28
C THR A 673 -2.85 -6.56 -27.46
N ARG A 674 -1.85 -7.41 -27.20
CA ARG A 674 -0.92 -7.89 -28.24
C ARG A 674 -1.36 -9.16 -28.94
N LEU A 675 -2.20 -9.97 -28.30
CA LEU A 675 -2.65 -11.25 -28.82
C LEU A 675 -4.19 -11.29 -28.94
N PRO A 676 -4.79 -10.67 -29.97
CA PRO A 676 -6.25 -10.50 -30.07
C PRO A 676 -7.03 -11.82 -30.23
N HIS A 677 -6.37 -12.89 -30.69
CA HIS A 677 -7.00 -14.20 -30.97
C HIS A 677 -6.88 -15.22 -29.83
N THR A 678 -6.17 -14.87 -28.76
CA THR A 678 -6.08 -15.67 -27.54
C THR A 678 -6.30 -14.75 -26.34
N ALA A 679 -6.48 -15.32 -25.16
CA ALA A 679 -6.67 -14.54 -23.95
C ALA A 679 -6.11 -15.28 -22.74
N PRO A 680 -5.77 -14.57 -21.67
CA PRO A 680 -5.43 -15.22 -20.41
C PRO A 680 -6.61 -16.05 -19.87
N ALA A 681 -6.33 -17.29 -19.46
CA ALA A 681 -7.29 -18.18 -18.81
C ALA A 681 -7.51 -17.83 -17.34
N ASN A 682 -6.52 -17.18 -16.73
CA ASN A 682 -6.49 -16.90 -15.30
C ASN A 682 -5.67 -15.64 -15.01
N PHE A 683 -5.97 -15.03 -13.88
CA PHE A 683 -5.03 -14.22 -13.10
C PHE A 683 -4.39 -15.13 -12.04
N LEU A 684 -3.07 -15.16 -11.98
CA LEU A 684 -2.34 -15.87 -10.93
C LEU A 684 -1.18 -15.03 -10.42
N ASP A 685 -1.23 -14.70 -9.13
CA ASP A 685 -0.11 -14.18 -8.37
C ASP A 685 0.40 -15.26 -7.41
N THR A 686 1.65 -15.69 -7.58
CA THR A 686 2.30 -16.67 -6.70
C THR A 686 2.64 -16.11 -5.31
N GLY A 687 2.39 -14.82 -5.08
CA GLY A 687 2.74 -14.09 -3.88
C GLY A 687 4.20 -13.62 -3.84
N GLY A 688 4.59 -12.98 -2.73
CA GLY A 688 5.89 -12.32 -2.57
C GLY A 688 7.12 -13.25 -2.56
N LYS A 689 6.94 -14.59 -2.52
CA LYS A 689 8.03 -15.58 -2.61
C LYS A 689 7.61 -16.80 -3.42
N ALA A 690 8.06 -16.86 -4.67
CA ALA A 690 7.92 -18.05 -5.50
C ALA A 690 8.90 -19.15 -5.00
N THR A 691 8.36 -20.20 -4.40
CA THR A 691 9.11 -21.41 -4.01
C THR A 691 8.84 -22.51 -5.02
N ALA A 692 9.68 -23.55 -5.07
CA ALA A 692 9.42 -24.68 -5.96
C ALA A 692 8.03 -25.33 -5.72
N ALA A 693 7.60 -25.43 -4.45
CA ALA A 693 6.29 -25.96 -4.10
C ALA A 693 5.14 -25.08 -4.60
N THR A 694 5.24 -23.75 -4.46
CA THR A 694 4.20 -22.83 -4.93
C THR A 694 4.17 -22.76 -6.46
N ILE A 695 5.32 -22.87 -7.13
CA ILE A 695 5.40 -23.00 -8.59
C ILE A 695 4.72 -24.30 -9.04
N ALA A 696 5.00 -25.44 -8.41
CA ALA A 696 4.38 -26.72 -8.74
C ALA A 696 2.86 -26.69 -8.56
N THR A 697 2.36 -26.13 -7.45
CA THR A 697 0.91 -25.94 -7.27
C THR A 697 0.33 -25.02 -8.35
N SER A 698 1.03 -23.95 -8.72
CA SER A 698 0.58 -23.04 -9.78
C SER A 698 0.42 -23.76 -11.12
N PHE A 699 1.38 -24.61 -11.51
CA PHE A 699 1.25 -25.46 -12.69
C PHE A 699 0.03 -26.39 -12.61
N ARG A 700 -0.21 -27.05 -11.47
CA ARG A 700 -1.40 -27.90 -11.30
C ARG A 700 -2.71 -27.12 -11.44
N LEU A 701 -2.79 -25.93 -10.85
CA LEU A 701 -3.98 -25.07 -10.94
C LEU A 701 -4.24 -24.62 -12.38
N ILE A 702 -3.19 -24.21 -13.09
CA ILE A 702 -3.27 -23.77 -14.49
C ILE A 702 -3.69 -24.93 -15.40
N LEU A 703 -3.02 -26.08 -15.28
CA LEU A 703 -3.25 -27.24 -16.16
C LEU A 703 -4.56 -27.98 -15.86
N ALA A 704 -5.18 -27.72 -14.70
CA ALA A 704 -6.53 -28.21 -14.41
C ALA A 704 -7.60 -27.54 -15.29
N ASP A 705 -7.31 -26.40 -15.90
CA ASP A 705 -8.20 -25.74 -16.86
C ASP A 705 -7.95 -26.30 -18.28
N PRO A 706 -8.87 -27.09 -18.85
CA PRO A 706 -8.68 -27.71 -20.16
C PRO A 706 -8.63 -26.69 -21.31
N ARG A 707 -8.98 -25.43 -21.05
CA ARG A 707 -8.94 -24.34 -22.02
C ARG A 707 -7.51 -23.84 -22.28
N VAL A 708 -6.56 -24.17 -21.40
CA VAL A 708 -5.17 -23.71 -21.48
C VAL A 708 -4.40 -24.46 -22.57
N ALA A 709 -3.91 -23.69 -23.56
CA ALA A 709 -3.07 -24.19 -24.64
C ALA A 709 -1.57 -24.00 -24.36
N VAL A 710 -1.20 -22.93 -23.68
CA VAL A 710 0.19 -22.54 -23.39
C VAL A 710 0.29 -21.97 -21.98
N VAL A 711 1.39 -22.26 -21.27
CA VAL A 711 1.69 -21.66 -19.98
C VAL A 711 2.72 -20.56 -20.16
N PHE A 712 2.39 -19.33 -19.72
CA PHE A 712 3.32 -18.21 -19.68
C PHE A 712 3.73 -17.89 -18.25
N VAL A 713 5.00 -18.11 -17.95
CA VAL A 713 5.64 -17.79 -16.69
C VAL A 713 6.36 -16.44 -16.84
N ASN A 714 5.82 -15.36 -16.26
CA ASN A 714 6.45 -14.05 -16.28
C ASN A 714 6.93 -13.68 -14.88
N ILE A 715 8.23 -13.59 -14.68
CA ILE A 715 8.81 -13.38 -13.36
C ILE A 715 9.79 -12.22 -13.36
N PHE A 716 9.61 -11.33 -12.40
CA PHE A 716 10.65 -10.40 -11.98
C PHE A 716 11.27 -10.84 -10.66
N GLY A 717 12.44 -11.46 -10.73
CA GLY A 717 13.28 -11.86 -9.61
C GLY A 717 13.98 -10.67 -8.95
N GLY A 718 13.24 -9.91 -8.15
CA GLY A 718 13.82 -8.92 -7.25
C GLY A 718 14.32 -9.57 -5.95
N LEU A 719 13.37 -9.88 -5.08
CA LEU A 719 13.61 -10.53 -3.78
C LEU A 719 13.97 -12.01 -3.89
N THR A 720 13.32 -12.70 -4.83
CA THR A 720 13.59 -14.10 -5.13
C THR A 720 14.50 -14.15 -6.35
N LEU A 721 15.60 -14.90 -6.27
CA LEU A 721 16.60 -14.95 -7.33
C LEU A 721 16.09 -15.76 -8.53
N CYS A 722 16.39 -15.31 -9.75
CA CYS A 722 15.88 -15.93 -10.97
C CYS A 722 16.36 -17.38 -11.16
N ASP A 723 17.56 -17.72 -10.69
CA ASP A 723 18.10 -19.08 -10.70
C ASP A 723 17.34 -20.05 -9.80
N MET A 724 16.93 -19.60 -8.61
CA MET A 724 16.07 -20.41 -7.73
C MET A 724 14.69 -20.63 -8.35
N ILE A 725 14.13 -19.62 -9.01
CA ILE A 725 12.83 -19.72 -9.68
C ILE A 725 12.93 -20.65 -10.88
N ALA A 726 13.98 -20.52 -11.70
CA ALA A 726 14.25 -21.43 -12.81
C ALA A 726 14.35 -22.89 -12.35
N ALA A 727 15.10 -23.16 -11.28
CA ALA A 727 15.20 -24.49 -10.71
C ALA A 727 13.83 -25.01 -10.23
N GLY A 728 13.03 -24.16 -9.61
CA GLY A 728 11.65 -24.48 -9.21
C GLY A 728 10.73 -24.80 -10.41
N VAL A 729 10.85 -24.06 -11.51
CA VAL A 729 10.11 -24.34 -12.76
C VAL A 729 10.53 -25.67 -13.36
N VAL A 730 11.84 -25.96 -13.44
CA VAL A 730 12.34 -27.24 -13.95
C VAL A 730 11.84 -28.41 -13.11
N LEU A 731 11.87 -28.28 -11.79
CA LEU A 731 11.36 -29.30 -10.87
C LEU A 731 9.86 -29.51 -11.05
N ALA A 732 9.08 -28.41 -11.03
CA ALA A 732 7.64 -28.46 -11.23
C ALA A 732 7.25 -29.07 -12.57
N TYR A 733 7.97 -28.75 -13.65
CA TYR A 733 7.73 -29.31 -14.98
C TYR A 733 7.81 -30.84 -14.96
N LYS A 734 8.86 -31.39 -14.33
CA LYS A 734 9.09 -32.83 -14.21
C LYS A 734 8.10 -33.51 -13.26
N GLU A 735 7.79 -32.90 -12.13
CA GLU A 735 6.91 -33.48 -11.11
C GLU A 735 5.43 -33.46 -11.52
N VAL A 736 4.97 -32.39 -12.17
CA VAL A 736 3.56 -32.23 -12.57
C VAL A 736 3.26 -32.96 -13.87
N GLY A 737 4.28 -33.24 -14.70
CA GLY A 737 4.09 -33.85 -16.02
C GLY A 737 3.46 -32.88 -17.00
N VAL A 738 4.07 -31.70 -17.16
CA VAL A 738 3.54 -30.62 -18.01
C VAL A 738 3.58 -31.05 -19.48
N ASP A 739 2.41 -31.21 -20.10
CA ASP A 739 2.23 -31.61 -21.50
C ASP A 739 2.02 -30.42 -22.45
N LYS A 740 1.80 -29.22 -21.90
CA LYS A 740 1.62 -27.98 -22.66
C LYS A 740 2.96 -27.26 -22.87
N PRO A 741 3.12 -26.51 -23.97
CA PRO A 741 4.26 -25.62 -24.14
C PRO A 741 4.37 -24.60 -23.00
N VAL A 742 5.61 -24.32 -22.59
CA VAL A 742 5.91 -23.36 -21.51
C VAL A 742 6.86 -22.28 -22.03
N VAL A 743 6.43 -21.03 -21.91
CA VAL A 743 7.27 -19.87 -22.17
C VAL A 743 7.59 -19.20 -20.83
N VAL A 744 8.87 -18.98 -20.57
CA VAL A 744 9.36 -18.39 -19.33
C VAL A 744 10.13 -17.12 -19.63
N ARG A 745 9.72 -16.03 -19.00
CA ARG A 745 10.45 -14.77 -19.00
C ARG A 745 10.98 -14.50 -17.58
N LEU A 746 12.30 -14.43 -17.45
CA LEU A 746 12.99 -14.15 -16.18
C LEU A 746 13.72 -12.83 -16.26
N ARG A 747 13.48 -11.92 -15.31
CA ARG A 747 14.19 -10.65 -15.18
C ARG A 747 14.55 -10.30 -13.75
N GLY A 748 15.65 -9.56 -13.56
CA GLY A 748 16.10 -9.10 -12.26
C GLY A 748 17.42 -9.76 -11.83
N THR A 749 17.50 -10.11 -10.55
CA THR A 749 18.72 -10.65 -9.93
C THR A 749 18.95 -12.08 -10.39
N ASN A 750 20.17 -12.38 -10.81
CA ASN A 750 20.58 -13.66 -11.38
C ASN A 750 19.84 -14.07 -12.66
N GLU A 751 19.33 -13.11 -13.45
CA GLU A 751 18.55 -13.41 -14.67
C GLU A 751 19.34 -14.27 -15.68
N GLU A 752 20.64 -14.04 -15.84
CA GLU A 752 21.50 -14.86 -16.70
C GLU A 752 21.65 -16.30 -16.20
N GLN A 753 21.88 -16.48 -14.90
CA GLN A 753 22.00 -17.79 -14.27
C GLN A 753 20.68 -18.56 -14.36
N GLY A 754 19.54 -17.90 -14.13
CA GLY A 754 18.23 -18.51 -14.30
C GLY A 754 17.97 -19.01 -15.72
N ARG A 755 18.36 -18.24 -16.74
CA ARG A 755 18.25 -18.72 -18.13
C ARG A 755 19.15 -19.91 -18.42
N ARG A 756 20.38 -19.94 -17.87
CA ARG A 756 21.26 -21.11 -18.00
C ARG A 756 20.64 -22.35 -17.38
N VAL A 757 20.08 -22.24 -16.17
CA VAL A 757 19.36 -23.35 -15.51
C VAL A 757 18.22 -23.89 -16.36
N LEU A 758 17.44 -23.02 -17.02
CA LEU A 758 16.38 -23.46 -17.94
C LEU A 758 16.95 -24.15 -19.19
N ALA A 759 17.98 -23.58 -19.81
CA ALA A 759 18.58 -24.14 -21.02
C ALA A 759 19.26 -25.50 -20.79
N GLU A 760 20.00 -25.65 -19.69
CA GLU A 760 20.70 -26.87 -19.31
C GLU A 760 19.75 -28.00 -18.87
N SER A 761 18.48 -27.68 -18.60
CA SER A 761 17.48 -28.68 -18.18
C SER A 761 17.11 -29.67 -19.29
N GLY A 762 17.33 -29.31 -20.56
CA GLY A 762 16.92 -30.09 -21.73
C GLY A 762 15.40 -30.15 -21.96
N LEU A 763 14.60 -29.41 -21.18
CA LEU A 763 13.15 -29.37 -21.30
C LEU A 763 12.72 -28.41 -22.42
N PRO A 764 11.57 -28.63 -23.07
CA PRO A 764 11.06 -27.76 -24.14
C PRO A 764 10.44 -26.47 -23.56
N ILE A 765 11.28 -25.66 -22.91
CA ILE A 765 10.93 -24.40 -22.26
C ILE A 765 11.57 -23.25 -23.02
N GLY A 766 10.75 -22.35 -23.57
CA GLY A 766 11.26 -21.12 -24.20
C GLY A 766 11.69 -20.11 -23.13
N ALA A 767 12.97 -19.76 -23.05
CA ALA A 767 13.50 -18.87 -22.02
C ALA A 767 13.87 -17.48 -22.59
N PHE A 768 13.29 -16.42 -22.03
CA PHE A 768 13.40 -15.04 -22.52
C PHE A 768 13.76 -14.05 -21.40
N ASP A 769 14.38 -12.93 -21.78
CA ASP A 769 14.59 -11.75 -20.93
C ASP A 769 13.75 -10.55 -21.42
N GLY A 770 13.60 -10.41 -22.73
CA GLY A 770 12.71 -9.46 -23.37
C GLY A 770 11.25 -9.85 -23.19
N PHE A 771 10.41 -8.89 -22.79
CA PHE A 771 8.98 -9.12 -22.58
C PHE A 771 8.22 -9.27 -23.90
N GLU A 772 8.57 -8.44 -24.90
CA GLU A 772 7.90 -8.44 -26.21
C GLU A 772 8.18 -9.74 -26.97
N GLU A 773 9.42 -10.22 -26.90
CA GLU A 773 9.89 -11.47 -27.48
C GLU A 773 9.18 -12.66 -26.83
N ALA A 774 9.04 -12.65 -25.50
CA ALA A 774 8.32 -13.69 -24.78
C ALA A 774 6.82 -13.72 -25.16
N VAL A 775 6.17 -12.56 -25.24
CA VAL A 775 4.75 -12.45 -25.64
C VAL A 775 4.55 -12.90 -27.09
N ALA A 776 5.46 -12.55 -28.00
CA ALA A 776 5.42 -13.01 -29.38
C ALA A 776 5.55 -14.53 -29.46
N GLU A 777 6.43 -15.14 -28.67
CA GLU A 777 6.55 -16.59 -28.58
C GLU A 777 5.30 -17.25 -28.00
N VAL A 778 4.70 -16.68 -26.95
CA VAL A 778 3.41 -17.16 -26.42
C VAL A 778 2.35 -17.16 -27.52
N GLY A 779 2.25 -16.08 -28.30
CA GLY A 779 1.32 -15.98 -29.42
C GLY A 779 1.59 -17.02 -30.52
N ARG A 780 2.86 -17.19 -30.90
CA ARG A 780 3.29 -18.19 -31.89
C ARG A 780 2.92 -19.59 -31.45
N VAL A 781 3.15 -19.91 -30.18
CA VAL A 781 2.95 -21.24 -29.59
C VAL A 781 1.47 -21.53 -29.32
N ALA A 782 0.70 -20.54 -28.87
CA ALA A 782 -0.76 -20.64 -28.77
C ALA A 782 -1.42 -20.87 -30.14
N GLY A 783 -0.82 -20.35 -31.21
CA GLY A 783 -1.28 -20.50 -32.60
C GLY A 783 -0.90 -21.81 -33.31
N ILE A 784 -0.28 -22.79 -32.64
CA ILE A 784 0.17 -24.06 -33.25
C ILE A 784 -1.00 -25.07 -33.46
N VAL A 785 -2.18 -24.57 -33.84
CA VAL A 785 -3.15 -25.30 -34.70
C VAL A 785 -3.76 -24.28 -35.67
N SER A 786 -2.95 -23.79 -36.59
CA SER A 786 -3.39 -23.13 -37.82
C SER A 786 -2.36 -23.44 -38.90
N SER A 787 -2.24 -24.74 -39.20
CA SER A 787 -1.67 -25.26 -40.44
C SER A 787 -2.81 -25.74 -41.33
#